data_AF-A0A087N654-F1
#
_entry.id   AF-A0A087N654-F1
#
_cell.length_a   1.000
_cell.length_b   1.000
_cell.length_c   1.000
_cell.angle_alpha   90.00
_cell.angle_beta   90.00
_cell.angle_gamma   90.00
#
_symmetry.space_group_name_H-M   'P 1'
#
loop_
_entity.id
_entity.type
_entity.pdbx_description
1 polymer ?
#
loop_
_entity_poly.entity_id
_entity_poly.type
_entity_poly.pdbx_seq_one_letter_code
_entity_poly.pdbx_strand_id
1 'polypeptide(L)'
;MRYKLLLLCSFILISLSMLPANGYAEEKIEYIEVPIHQKFQPKLGGGGVLSPADIERNKQAGIIMLDKPKRPKNVEEAENLILQKPTTHTGWAAETHTCIRGFWGTDYPESKWLIDDPRYHTDNKHDIVKLPNAEYTKQLKEKYGHLEKEYGIDFAEAKGELHGTGTYWSIYNENTKNGPGDGGRPSSGGDCQTGARAYWYNDNDIVMEGFVLVPATAEVPNLSKGAAKGEAYWELRRDDRSKDSNVHIYSNFTKAGKHYEVRTSKHTVKFNGQTVTKNGDGKEIKLQAPGLDVKGTHLEYEFSYDYTNHKKLVCSGQGDDRECWYVPDWSKGKTFTLKDKIKIDSKQKDTVQAPNLEGIAEGKYIVGRKDIYNPKKRSSVYHERVKRAEGNEQKSSYNLISQSTLPATSGVLTYEVELPSKEHEKSDFQPLRHELTNGYTFPVDIDDSLKREYANKTKWTYADYAFPVQQHILKDKKMDGKQRVFEWDYVTDAFFISKFTGFIVGVPYADPAKKEILGTGKRPTASALLSAGEAKLESEYQNTFKTKYIDDNMYPNVEKDFAKLQRYYIPINPESPLKPMHLYENYNVLEHVGLNDMTFEYPTSFYFQHYLFGSGADDAFYIEQKDSRVPVPAGASKNVYIKYEDLAKFHALQEERKNQPKVHNIRISDRDFIDKVKAIVGDIGL
;
A
#
# COMPACT_ATOMS: atom_id res chain seq x y z
N MET A 1 30.38 44.52 29.52
CA MET A 1 29.45 44.04 30.57
C MET A 1 29.45 42.51 30.47
N ARG A 2 29.80 41.66 31.46
CA ARG A 2 29.54 41.64 32.93
C ARG A 2 28.03 41.72 33.20
N TYR A 3 27.36 40.76 33.87
CA TYR A 3 27.87 39.67 34.73
C TYR A 3 26.82 38.53 34.92
N LYS A 4 27.26 37.25 34.90
CA LYS A 4 26.72 36.04 35.64
C LYS A 4 25.21 35.67 35.49
N LEU A 5 24.68 34.44 35.72
CA LEU A 5 25.12 33.14 36.31
C LEU A 5 24.17 32.02 35.73
N LEU A 6 24.03 30.72 36.11
CA LEU A 6 24.54 29.80 37.14
C LEU A 6 24.29 28.31 36.71
N LEU A 7 25.31 27.42 36.65
CA LEU A 7 25.24 25.92 36.62
C LEU A 7 24.50 25.23 35.42
N LEU A 8 24.70 23.95 35.06
CA LEU A 8 25.61 22.88 35.55
C LEU A 8 26.09 21.95 34.40
N CYS A 9 27.21 21.26 34.66
CA CYS A 9 27.92 20.19 33.92
C CYS A 9 27.06 19.05 33.33
N SER A 10 27.54 18.17 32.43
CA SER A 10 28.69 18.16 31.50
C SER A 10 28.61 16.90 30.62
N PHE A 11 29.00 16.98 29.34
CA PHE A 11 29.37 15.79 28.54
C PHE A 11 30.44 16.14 27.50
N ILE A 12 31.48 15.31 27.41
CA ILE A 12 32.54 15.36 26.38
C ILE A 12 32.65 13.95 25.77
N LEU A 13 32.81 13.88 24.44
CA LEU A 13 33.08 12.62 23.75
C LEU A 13 34.52 12.17 24.02
N ILE A 14 34.71 10.88 24.28
CA ILE A 14 35.84 10.13 23.74
C ILE A 14 35.29 8.84 23.10
N SER A 15 35.71 8.59 21.87
CA SER A 15 35.46 7.34 21.14
C SER A 15 36.64 6.39 21.29
N LEU A 16 36.38 5.09 21.40
CA LEU A 16 37.06 4.07 20.58
C LEU A 16 36.32 2.73 20.59
N SER A 17 36.70 1.87 19.65
CA SER A 17 36.16 0.53 19.39
C SER A 17 36.54 -0.52 20.42
N MET A 18 35.68 -1.53 20.64
CA MET A 18 36.02 -2.94 20.39
C MET A 18 34.78 -3.87 20.35
N LEU A 19 35.02 -5.16 20.06
CA LEU A 19 34.03 -6.18 19.70
C LEU A 19 33.08 -6.57 20.86
N PRO A 20 31.85 -7.06 20.57
CA PRO A 20 30.95 -7.59 21.59
C PRO A 20 31.43 -8.96 22.11
N ALA A 21 31.51 -9.11 23.43
CA ALA A 21 31.65 -10.41 24.09
C ALA A 21 30.26 -11.05 24.31
N ASN A 22 30.19 -12.38 24.33
CA ASN A 22 28.97 -13.09 24.69
C ASN A 22 28.67 -12.91 26.18
N GLY A 23 27.59 -12.20 26.51
CA GLY A 23 27.05 -12.10 27.87
C GLY A 23 25.66 -12.75 27.94
N TYR A 24 25.56 -13.90 28.60
CA TYR A 24 24.27 -14.42 29.05
C TYR A 24 23.84 -13.62 30.29
N ALA A 25 22.61 -13.10 30.26
CA ALA A 25 21.99 -12.52 31.44
C ALA A 25 21.28 -13.62 32.24
N GLU A 26 21.97 -14.19 33.23
CA GLU A 26 21.32 -14.95 34.29
C GLU A 26 20.65 -13.97 35.25
N GLU A 27 19.32 -13.85 35.16
CA GLU A 27 18.55 -13.02 36.10
C GLU A 27 18.24 -13.85 37.35
N LYS A 28 18.72 -13.38 38.52
CA LYS A 28 18.57 -14.07 39.80
C LYS A 28 17.09 -14.17 40.19
N ILE A 29 16.67 -15.36 40.60
CA ILE A 29 15.52 -15.53 41.49
C ILE A 29 16.02 -15.34 42.92
N GLU A 30 15.50 -14.34 43.62
CA GLU A 30 15.79 -14.15 45.05
C GLU A 30 14.97 -15.13 45.89
N TYR A 31 15.66 -15.94 46.70
CA TYR A 31 15.04 -16.74 47.75
C TYR A 31 15.03 -15.95 49.06
N ILE A 32 13.86 -15.81 49.68
CA ILE A 32 13.72 -15.21 51.01
C ILE A 32 13.94 -16.30 52.05
N GLU A 33 15.13 -16.34 52.66
CA GLU A 33 15.38 -17.17 53.84
C GLU A 33 14.70 -16.55 55.08
N VAL A 34 14.05 -17.40 55.89
CA VAL A 34 13.57 -17.04 57.23
C VAL A 34 14.18 -18.05 58.22
N PRO A 35 15.09 -17.63 59.13
CA PRO A 35 15.79 -18.55 60.02
C PRO A 35 15.01 -18.79 61.33
N ILE A 36 15.12 -20.01 61.90
CA ILE A 36 14.99 -20.22 63.36
C ILE A 36 15.73 -21.51 63.81
N HIS A 37 16.65 -21.30 64.75
CA HIS A 37 17.32 -22.20 65.72
C HIS A 37 17.85 -23.61 65.38
N GLN A 38 19.06 -23.85 65.91
CA GLN A 38 19.84 -25.08 65.83
C GLN A 38 19.33 -26.20 66.75
N LYS A 39 19.62 -27.46 66.37
CA LYS A 39 19.99 -28.52 67.33
C LYS A 39 21.10 -29.41 66.75
N PHE A 40 21.89 -30.04 67.62
CA PHE A 40 23.11 -30.77 67.25
C PHE A 40 22.83 -32.06 66.46
N GLN A 41 23.63 -32.30 65.42
CA GLN A 41 23.91 -33.66 64.91
C GLN A 41 25.30 -34.12 65.40
N PRO A 42 25.42 -35.29 66.06
CA PRO A 42 26.69 -35.98 66.19
C PRO A 42 27.08 -36.61 64.84
N LYS A 43 28.30 -36.36 64.35
CA LYS A 43 28.85 -37.13 63.23
C LYS A 43 29.08 -38.58 63.65
N LEU A 44 28.40 -39.53 63.01
CA LEU A 44 28.82 -40.92 62.95
C LEU A 44 29.61 -41.15 61.65
N GLY A 45 30.71 -41.88 61.75
CA GLY A 45 31.62 -42.13 60.63
C GLY A 45 31.11 -43.19 59.65
N GLY A 46 31.71 -43.23 58.45
CA GLY A 46 31.43 -44.26 57.46
C GLY A 46 31.84 -45.67 57.90
N GLY A 47 31.40 -46.68 57.14
CA GLY A 47 31.44 -48.10 57.52
C GLY A 47 32.76 -48.60 58.09
N GLY A 48 32.70 -49.02 59.36
CA GLY A 48 33.76 -49.68 60.12
C GLY A 48 33.18 -50.35 61.35
N VAL A 49 33.92 -51.27 61.97
CA VAL A 49 33.49 -51.93 63.21
C VAL A 49 33.41 -50.89 64.35
N LEU A 50 32.31 -50.90 65.12
CA LEU A 50 32.08 -49.98 66.23
C LEU A 50 33.25 -50.00 67.22
N SER A 51 33.68 -48.82 67.68
CA SER A 51 34.74 -48.75 68.69
C SER A 51 34.19 -49.13 70.07
N PRO A 52 35.05 -49.58 71.02
CA PRO A 52 34.62 -49.83 72.40
C PRO A 52 33.97 -48.61 73.08
N ALA A 53 34.33 -47.39 72.67
CA ALA A 53 33.73 -46.16 73.19
C ALA A 53 32.29 -45.92 72.69
N ASP A 54 31.90 -46.52 71.57
CA ASP A 54 30.54 -46.45 71.02
C ASP A 54 29.63 -47.50 71.67
N ILE A 55 30.19 -48.68 71.97
CA ILE A 55 29.52 -49.73 72.75
C ILE A 55 29.17 -49.21 74.16
N GLU A 56 30.10 -48.53 74.82
CA GLU A 56 29.84 -47.99 76.17
C GLU A 56 28.86 -46.80 76.14
N ARG A 57 28.84 -45.99 75.07
CA ARG A 57 27.78 -44.98 74.83
C ARG A 57 26.40 -45.62 74.69
N ASN A 58 26.29 -46.71 73.94
CA ASN A 58 25.00 -47.38 73.71
C ASN A 58 24.45 -48.02 75.00
N LYS A 59 25.32 -48.55 75.88
CA LYS A 59 24.91 -48.96 77.24
C LYS A 59 24.36 -47.79 78.07
N GLN A 60 25.00 -46.62 78.01
CA GLN A 60 24.53 -45.42 78.73
C GLN A 60 23.19 -44.90 78.20
N ALA A 61 22.85 -45.20 76.93
CA ALA A 61 21.52 -44.99 76.35
C ALA A 61 20.49 -46.08 76.71
N GLY A 62 20.83 -47.05 77.57
CA GLY A 62 19.93 -48.13 78.01
C GLY A 62 19.78 -49.29 77.03
N ILE A 63 20.57 -49.34 75.95
CA ILE A 63 20.44 -50.37 74.91
C ILE A 63 21.17 -51.65 75.35
N ILE A 64 20.39 -52.67 75.72
CA ILE A 64 20.88 -54.02 76.03
C ILE A 64 20.61 -54.93 74.84
N MET A 65 21.66 -55.50 74.25
CA MET A 65 21.51 -56.58 73.26
C MET A 65 21.43 -57.94 73.96
N LEU A 66 20.50 -58.79 73.53
CA LEU A 66 20.32 -60.15 74.05
C LEU A 66 21.01 -61.18 73.16
N ASP A 67 21.67 -62.16 73.77
CA ASP A 67 22.35 -63.24 73.06
C ASP A 67 21.37 -64.27 72.48
N LYS A 68 21.35 -64.31 71.13
CA LYS A 68 20.81 -65.36 70.24
C LYS A 68 19.27 -65.49 70.16
N PRO A 69 18.69 -65.49 68.95
CA PRO A 69 17.26 -65.71 68.76
C PRO A 69 16.85 -67.17 68.99
N LYS A 70 15.63 -67.36 69.50
CA LYS A 70 15.02 -68.66 69.79
C LYS A 70 13.92 -68.93 68.76
N ARG A 71 13.98 -70.06 68.03
CA ARG A 71 12.89 -70.45 67.12
C ARG A 71 11.70 -71.02 67.92
N PRO A 72 10.45 -70.59 67.68
CA PRO A 72 9.27 -71.29 68.17
C PRO A 72 9.17 -72.67 67.49
N LYS A 73 8.54 -73.63 68.17
CA LYS A 73 8.47 -75.04 67.74
C LYS A 73 7.17 -75.41 67.03
N ASN A 74 6.11 -74.61 67.18
CA ASN A 74 4.84 -74.77 66.50
C ASN A 74 4.15 -73.41 66.29
N VAL A 75 3.01 -73.41 65.59
CA VAL A 75 2.23 -72.20 65.26
C VAL A 75 1.63 -71.58 66.51
N GLU A 76 1.14 -72.38 67.45
CA GLU A 76 0.49 -71.93 68.69
C GLU A 76 1.46 -71.18 69.63
N GLU A 77 2.72 -71.59 69.70
CA GLU A 77 3.80 -70.86 70.40
C GLU A 77 4.13 -69.52 69.71
N ALA A 78 4.02 -69.45 68.37
CA ALA A 78 4.22 -68.21 67.62
C ALA A 78 3.02 -67.24 67.74
N GLU A 79 1.78 -67.73 67.72
CA GLU A 79 0.58 -66.90 67.85
C GLU A 79 0.43 -66.31 69.27
N ASN A 80 0.70 -67.10 70.32
CA ASN A 80 0.75 -66.60 71.69
C ASN A 80 1.84 -65.52 71.89
N LEU A 81 2.96 -65.63 71.17
CA LEU A 81 4.03 -64.62 71.15
C LEU A 81 3.66 -63.33 70.39
N ILE A 82 2.68 -63.36 69.49
CA ILE A 82 2.19 -62.18 68.75
C ILE A 82 1.07 -61.45 69.51
N LEU A 83 0.25 -62.18 70.28
CA LEU A 83 -0.95 -61.66 70.93
C LEU A 83 -0.71 -61.02 72.31
N GLN A 84 0.44 -61.25 72.95
CA GLN A 84 0.80 -60.59 74.21
C GLN A 84 1.72 -59.38 73.96
N LYS A 85 1.24 -58.16 74.25
CA LYS A 85 2.05 -56.92 74.15
C LYS A 85 3.26 -56.96 75.10
N PRO A 86 4.51 -56.89 74.59
CA PRO A 86 5.68 -56.63 75.43
C PRO A 86 5.67 -55.18 75.91
N THR A 87 5.95 -54.93 77.19
CA THR A 87 6.08 -53.57 77.76
C THR A 87 7.48 -52.96 77.60
N THR A 88 8.35 -53.63 76.84
CA THR A 88 9.71 -53.17 76.48
C THR A 88 10.00 -53.56 75.02
N HIS A 89 10.66 -52.69 74.27
CA HIS A 89 10.83 -52.83 72.81
C HIS A 89 11.59 -54.11 72.43
N THR A 90 10.96 -54.97 71.62
CA THR A 90 11.58 -56.18 71.03
C THR A 90 11.44 -56.15 69.51
N GLY A 91 12.56 -56.09 68.79
CA GLY A 91 12.60 -56.24 67.34
C GLY A 91 12.40 -57.69 66.90
N TRP A 92 11.81 -57.87 65.72
CA TRP A 92 11.53 -59.19 65.13
C TRP A 92 12.16 -59.29 63.74
N ALA A 93 12.69 -60.47 63.39
CA ALA A 93 13.21 -60.75 62.06
C ALA A 93 12.35 -61.83 61.38
N ALA A 94 12.04 -61.62 60.10
CA ALA A 94 11.29 -62.55 59.26
C ALA A 94 11.96 -62.62 57.88
N GLU A 95 12.06 -63.82 57.33
CA GLU A 95 12.81 -64.10 56.11
C GLU A 95 11.86 -64.17 54.91
N THR A 96 12.08 -63.32 53.90
CA THR A 96 11.21 -63.19 52.72
C THR A 96 12.03 -63.07 51.45
N HIS A 97 11.56 -63.68 50.35
CA HIS A 97 12.23 -63.64 49.05
C HIS A 97 11.37 -62.90 48.01
N THR A 98 11.89 -61.81 47.44
CA THR A 98 11.23 -61.03 46.38
C THR A 98 12.26 -60.46 45.41
N CYS A 99 11.99 -60.56 44.10
CA CYS A 99 12.77 -59.93 43.04
C CYS A 99 12.05 -58.68 42.51
N ILE A 100 12.78 -57.61 42.21
CA ILE A 100 12.23 -56.35 41.67
C ILE A 100 12.95 -55.99 40.37
N ARG A 101 12.20 -55.65 39.32
CA ARG A 101 12.74 -54.99 38.11
C ARG A 101 12.67 -53.48 38.29
N GLY A 102 13.76 -52.78 37.97
CA GLY A 102 13.80 -51.31 38.04
C GLY A 102 13.13 -50.63 36.84
N PHE A 103 12.40 -49.55 37.09
CA PHE A 103 11.96 -48.59 36.08
C PHE A 103 13.09 -47.59 35.75
N TRP A 104 13.13 -47.10 34.51
CA TRP A 104 14.01 -46.02 34.07
C TRP A 104 13.26 -45.11 33.08
N GLY A 105 13.31 -43.79 33.33
CA GLY A 105 13.12 -42.75 32.31
C GLY A 105 11.71 -42.17 32.14
N THR A 106 11.49 -40.97 32.68
CA THR A 106 10.92 -39.81 31.96
C THR A 106 11.01 -38.55 32.83
N ASP A 107 11.64 -37.49 32.32
CA ASP A 107 11.76 -36.21 33.03
C ASP A 107 10.45 -35.40 32.93
N TYR A 108 9.54 -35.63 33.89
CA TYR A 108 8.41 -34.73 34.11
C TYR A 108 8.83 -33.52 34.95
N PRO A 109 8.44 -32.28 34.60
CA PRO A 109 8.63 -31.10 35.44
C PRO A 109 7.58 -31.08 36.57
N GLU A 110 7.61 -32.09 37.43
CA GLU A 110 6.78 -32.14 38.64
C GLU A 110 7.22 -31.06 39.62
N SER A 111 6.31 -30.13 39.93
CA SER A 111 6.48 -29.21 41.05
C SER A 111 6.17 -29.94 42.35
N LYS A 112 7.13 -30.71 42.89
CA LYS A 112 6.95 -31.41 44.17
C LYS A 112 6.86 -30.40 45.32
N TRP A 113 5.65 -30.22 45.84
CA TRP A 113 5.38 -29.51 47.08
C TRP A 113 5.25 -30.52 48.21
N LEU A 114 6.23 -30.55 49.12
CA LEU A 114 6.09 -31.25 50.39
C LEU A 114 5.09 -30.47 51.26
N ILE A 115 3.94 -31.08 51.54
CA ILE A 115 2.91 -30.50 52.42
C ILE A 115 3.26 -30.90 53.86
N ASP A 116 3.96 -30.03 54.57
CA ASP A 116 4.23 -30.24 56.00
C ASP A 116 2.92 -30.25 56.81
N ASP A 117 2.80 -31.33 57.60
CA ASP A 117 1.77 -31.68 58.58
C ASP A 117 0.30 -31.60 58.06
N PRO A 118 -0.32 -32.78 57.85
CA PRO A 118 -1.24 -33.27 58.87
C PRO A 118 -1.05 -34.75 59.20
N ARG A 119 -0.58 -35.09 60.41
CA ARG A 119 -0.42 -36.50 60.84
C ARG A 119 -1.77 -37.19 61.05
N TYR A 120 -1.84 -38.44 60.63
CA TYR A 120 -2.93 -39.35 60.97
C TYR A 120 -2.37 -40.51 61.80
N HIS A 121 -3.02 -40.82 62.93
CA HIS A 121 -2.83 -42.09 63.61
C HIS A 121 -3.82 -43.10 63.03
N THR A 122 -3.31 -44.25 62.58
CA THR A 122 -4.11 -45.37 62.05
C THR A 122 -3.67 -46.66 62.74
N ASP A 123 -4.55 -47.24 63.54
CA ASP A 123 -4.23 -48.28 64.53
C ASP A 123 -3.93 -49.68 63.93
N ASN A 124 -3.89 -49.83 62.61
CA ASN A 124 -3.78 -51.15 61.95
C ASN A 124 -3.01 -51.16 60.61
N LYS A 125 -2.71 -52.36 60.14
CA LYS A 125 -1.66 -52.66 59.15
C LYS A 125 -2.11 -52.63 57.67
N HIS A 126 -1.15 -52.29 56.81
CA HIS A 126 -0.93 -52.78 55.43
C HIS A 126 -1.95 -52.54 54.30
N ASP A 127 -3.16 -52.01 54.51
CA ASP A 127 -4.04 -51.63 53.39
C ASP A 127 -3.82 -50.17 52.92
N ILE A 128 -4.00 -49.94 51.61
CA ILE A 128 -3.97 -48.59 51.01
C ILE A 128 -5.29 -47.87 51.36
N VAL A 129 -5.30 -47.14 52.46
CA VAL A 129 -6.47 -46.36 52.91
C VAL A 129 -6.68 -45.15 52.00
N LYS A 130 -7.60 -45.26 51.04
CA LYS A 130 -8.07 -44.13 50.24
C LYS A 130 -9.01 -43.26 51.08
N LEU A 131 -8.55 -42.07 51.47
CA LEU A 131 -9.36 -41.07 52.15
C LEU A 131 -10.59 -40.66 51.29
N PRO A 132 -11.75 -40.36 51.89
CA PRO A 132 -12.89 -39.82 51.16
C PRO A 132 -12.52 -38.48 50.50
N ASN A 133 -12.57 -38.45 49.16
CA ASN A 133 -11.98 -37.36 48.37
C ASN A 133 -12.49 -35.95 48.76
N ALA A 134 -13.75 -35.85 49.19
CA ALA A 134 -14.37 -34.60 49.63
C ALA A 134 -13.73 -33.99 50.89
N GLU A 135 -13.27 -34.81 51.85
CA GLU A 135 -12.66 -34.34 53.10
C GLU A 135 -11.23 -33.83 52.84
N TYR A 136 -10.48 -34.53 52.00
CA TYR A 136 -9.15 -34.13 51.53
C TYR A 136 -9.20 -32.83 50.70
N THR A 137 -10.09 -32.74 49.71
CA THR A 137 -10.31 -31.51 48.94
C THR A 137 -10.74 -30.35 49.82
N LYS A 138 -11.59 -30.57 50.84
CA LYS A 138 -12.00 -29.52 51.78
C LYS A 138 -10.78 -28.96 52.54
N GLN A 139 -9.93 -29.81 53.11
CA GLN A 139 -8.75 -29.37 53.86
C GLN A 139 -7.73 -28.64 52.96
N LEU A 140 -7.56 -29.09 51.70
CA LEU A 140 -6.76 -28.36 50.72
C LEU A 140 -7.33 -26.96 50.43
N LYS A 141 -8.66 -26.81 50.26
CA LYS A 141 -9.28 -25.49 50.06
C LYS A 141 -9.24 -24.61 51.32
N GLU A 142 -9.29 -25.17 52.53
CA GLU A 142 -9.13 -24.42 53.78
C GLU A 142 -7.67 -23.95 54.01
N LYS A 143 -6.66 -24.77 53.73
CA LYS A 143 -5.22 -24.43 53.91
C LYS A 143 -4.64 -23.63 52.73
N TYR A 144 -5.09 -23.87 51.49
CA TYR A 144 -4.49 -23.34 50.26
C TYR A 144 -5.47 -22.67 49.26
N GLY A 145 -6.74 -22.48 49.61
CA GLY A 145 -7.75 -21.85 48.73
C GLY A 145 -7.47 -20.40 48.30
N HIS A 146 -6.45 -19.75 48.87
CA HIS A 146 -5.93 -18.49 48.33
C HIS A 146 -5.25 -18.70 46.96
N LEU A 147 -4.58 -19.84 46.74
CA LEU A 147 -3.94 -20.17 45.46
C LEU A 147 -4.96 -20.49 44.35
N GLU A 148 -6.15 -20.98 44.70
CA GLU A 148 -7.29 -21.11 43.78
C GLU A 148 -7.71 -19.74 43.22
N LYS A 149 -7.60 -18.69 44.05
CA LYS A 149 -7.98 -17.31 43.69
C LYS A 149 -6.84 -16.51 43.05
N GLU A 150 -5.59 -16.80 43.39
CA GLU A 150 -4.40 -16.06 42.92
C GLU A 150 -3.78 -16.68 41.65
N TYR A 151 -3.78 -18.01 41.55
CA TYR A 151 -3.14 -18.75 40.45
C TYR A 151 -4.12 -19.64 39.65
N GLY A 152 -5.40 -19.71 40.03
CA GLY A 152 -6.43 -20.46 39.31
C GLY A 152 -6.37 -21.97 39.53
N ILE A 153 -5.82 -22.43 40.66
CA ILE A 153 -5.67 -23.86 40.99
C ILE A 153 -7.01 -24.45 41.43
N ASP A 154 -7.59 -25.35 40.63
CA ASP A 154 -8.76 -26.11 41.07
C ASP A 154 -8.36 -27.36 41.86
N PHE A 155 -8.70 -27.39 43.14
CA PHE A 155 -8.49 -28.54 44.03
C PHE A 155 -9.63 -29.60 43.97
N ALA A 156 -10.66 -29.42 43.13
CA ALA A 156 -11.79 -30.35 43.04
C ALA A 156 -11.40 -31.77 42.55
N GLU A 157 -10.38 -31.90 41.71
CA GLU A 157 -9.84 -33.20 41.26
C GLU A 157 -8.62 -33.68 42.06
N ALA A 158 -8.25 -32.99 43.15
CA ALA A 158 -7.11 -33.39 43.98
C ALA A 158 -7.36 -34.78 44.60
N LYS A 159 -6.36 -35.66 44.50
CA LYS A 159 -6.34 -37.01 45.12
C LYS A 159 -5.09 -37.13 45.99
N GLY A 160 -5.22 -37.77 47.14
CA GLY A 160 -4.11 -38.14 48.00
C GLY A 160 -4.02 -39.65 48.13
N GLU A 161 -2.80 -40.18 48.18
CA GLU A 161 -2.55 -41.59 48.51
C GLU A 161 -1.62 -41.66 49.73
N LEU A 162 -1.87 -42.64 50.61
CA LEU A 162 -1.14 -42.78 51.87
C LEU A 162 0.11 -43.67 51.65
N HIS A 163 1.30 -43.07 51.60
CA HIS A 163 2.56 -43.77 51.34
C HIS A 163 3.45 -43.81 52.60
N GLY A 164 3.48 -44.95 53.29
CA GLY A 164 4.29 -45.13 54.50
C GLY A 164 5.78 -45.39 54.21
N THR A 165 6.62 -44.36 54.32
CA THR A 165 8.07 -44.47 54.07
C THR A 165 8.88 -44.74 55.34
N GLY A 166 9.37 -45.98 55.52
CA GLY A 166 10.31 -46.34 56.58
C GLY A 166 11.79 -46.26 56.13
N THR A 167 12.69 -45.87 57.03
CA THR A 167 14.14 -45.77 56.77
C THR A 167 14.85 -47.08 57.12
N TYR A 168 15.36 -47.80 56.12
CA TYR A 168 15.95 -49.15 56.30
C TYR A 168 17.48 -49.13 56.47
N TRP A 169 17.99 -49.99 57.36
CA TRP A 169 19.43 -50.27 57.51
C TRP A 169 19.67 -51.79 57.49
N SER A 170 20.64 -52.26 56.70
CA SER A 170 21.10 -53.65 56.75
C SER A 170 22.18 -53.82 57.83
N ILE A 171 22.12 -54.93 58.56
CA ILE A 171 23.04 -55.24 59.67
C ILE A 171 23.98 -56.42 59.31
N TYR A 172 23.66 -57.22 58.28
CA TYR A 172 24.49 -58.34 57.81
C TYR A 172 24.51 -58.46 56.28
N ASN A 173 25.65 -58.91 55.74
CA ASN A 173 25.83 -59.42 54.38
C ASN A 173 26.84 -60.58 54.45
N GLU A 174 26.40 -61.82 54.28
CA GLU A 174 27.31 -62.96 54.09
C GLU A 174 27.63 -63.15 52.61
N ASN A 175 28.88 -62.93 52.22
CA ASN A 175 29.36 -63.22 50.86
C ASN A 175 29.76 -64.70 50.73
N THR A 176 28.82 -65.57 50.35
CA THR A 176 29.12 -66.95 49.96
C THR A 176 29.92 -66.97 48.65
N LYS A 177 31.11 -67.59 48.64
CA LYS A 177 32.01 -67.64 47.47
C LYS A 177 31.77 -68.87 46.57
N ASN A 178 31.52 -68.57 45.30
CA ASN A 178 31.98 -69.26 44.08
C ASN A 178 31.71 -70.77 43.85
N GLY A 179 30.90 -71.04 42.82
CA GLY A 179 31.22 -72.00 41.75
C GLY A 179 30.40 -73.30 41.68
N PRO A 180 30.53 -74.09 40.58
CA PRO A 180 31.31 -73.85 39.35
C PRO A 180 30.42 -73.51 38.13
N GLY A 181 31.05 -73.15 37.00
CA GLY A 181 30.37 -72.55 35.85
C GLY A 181 29.61 -73.48 34.90
N ASP A 182 28.99 -72.86 33.89
CA ASP A 182 29.33 -73.16 32.50
C ASP A 182 29.17 -71.90 31.61
N GLY A 183 29.77 -71.89 30.41
CA GLY A 183 29.97 -70.65 29.63
C GLY A 183 28.88 -70.29 28.60
N GLY A 184 28.26 -69.11 28.69
CA GLY A 184 27.31 -68.67 27.64
C GLY A 184 26.68 -67.26 27.76
N ARG A 185 27.43 -66.21 27.34
CA ARG A 185 27.01 -64.79 27.16
C ARG A 185 26.52 -64.04 28.44
N PRO A 186 26.86 -62.74 28.58
CA PRO A 186 26.23 -61.89 29.60
C PRO A 186 24.82 -61.48 29.13
N SER A 187 23.80 -62.23 29.57
CA SER A 187 22.42 -61.73 29.57
C SER A 187 22.21 -60.83 30.80
N SER A 188 21.48 -59.72 30.63
CA SER A 188 21.18 -58.77 31.71
C SER A 188 20.05 -59.25 32.64
N GLY A 189 20.22 -60.45 33.20
CA GLY A 189 19.44 -60.94 34.34
C GLY A 189 20.03 -60.41 35.64
N GLY A 190 19.21 -59.90 36.55
CA GLY A 190 19.68 -59.33 37.82
C GLY A 190 20.08 -60.40 38.84
N ASP A 191 21.20 -60.17 39.54
CA ASP A 191 21.70 -61.05 40.60
C ASP A 191 20.68 -61.21 41.73
N CYS A 192 20.20 -62.44 41.93
CA CYS A 192 19.26 -62.77 42.99
C CYS A 192 20.00 -62.97 44.32
N GLN A 193 20.31 -61.88 45.03
CA GLN A 193 20.93 -61.92 46.35
C GLN A 193 19.96 -62.43 47.42
N THR A 194 19.96 -63.74 47.68
CA THR A 194 19.35 -64.35 48.86
C THR A 194 20.20 -64.07 50.10
N GLY A 195 19.89 -62.97 50.80
CA GLY A 195 20.45 -62.64 52.12
C GLY A 195 19.34 -62.35 53.12
N ALA A 196 19.39 -62.97 54.30
CA ALA A 196 18.41 -62.76 55.35
C ALA A 196 18.45 -61.31 55.87
N ARG A 197 17.29 -60.64 55.91
CA ARG A 197 17.17 -59.25 56.37
C ARG A 197 16.48 -59.22 57.74
N ALA A 198 17.12 -58.56 58.70
CA ALA A 198 16.50 -58.20 59.97
C ALA A 198 16.03 -56.75 59.91
N TYR A 199 14.85 -56.46 60.46
CA TYR A 199 14.21 -55.14 60.39
C TYR A 199 14.10 -54.53 61.79
N TRP A 200 14.33 -53.22 61.88
CA TRP A 200 13.98 -52.41 63.04
C TRP A 200 12.85 -51.45 62.64
N TYR A 201 11.81 -51.38 63.46
CA TYR A 201 10.76 -50.36 63.38
C TYR A 201 11.06 -49.30 64.44
N ASN A 202 10.99 -48.02 64.06
CA ASN A 202 11.20 -46.91 64.97
C ASN A 202 10.19 -45.79 64.66
N ASP A 203 9.08 -45.80 65.40
CA ASP A 203 7.97 -44.84 65.48
C ASP A 203 7.18 -44.47 64.21
N ASN A 204 5.86 -44.29 64.38
CA ASN A 204 4.86 -44.27 63.30
C ASN A 204 4.56 -42.86 62.75
N ASP A 205 5.56 -42.15 62.24
CA ASP A 205 5.31 -40.93 61.46
C ASP A 205 4.97 -41.28 60.00
N ILE A 206 3.69 -41.17 59.63
CA ILE A 206 3.21 -41.34 58.24
C ILE A 206 3.28 -40.00 57.51
N VAL A 207 4.12 -39.91 56.49
CA VAL A 207 4.16 -38.77 55.56
C VAL A 207 3.07 -38.93 54.50
N MET A 208 2.25 -37.90 54.28
CA MET A 208 1.28 -37.86 53.17
C MET A 208 1.85 -37.08 51.98
N GLU A 209 2.40 -37.79 50.99
CA GLU A 209 2.77 -37.18 49.69
C GLU A 209 1.51 -37.00 48.81
N GLY A 210 0.98 -35.77 48.78
CA GLY A 210 -0.19 -35.39 47.98
C GLY A 210 0.17 -34.80 46.62
N PHE A 211 -0.06 -35.53 45.53
CA PHE A 211 0.25 -35.09 44.17
C PHE A 211 -0.84 -34.19 43.56
N VAL A 212 -0.73 -32.88 43.76
CA VAL A 212 -1.62 -31.89 43.12
C VAL A 212 -1.09 -31.52 41.73
N LEU A 213 -1.70 -32.09 40.69
CA LEU A 213 -1.37 -31.81 39.29
C LEU A 213 -1.94 -30.46 38.83
N VAL A 214 -1.31 -29.36 39.27
CA VAL A 214 -1.63 -28.01 38.80
C VAL A 214 -1.33 -27.92 37.29
N PRO A 215 -2.28 -27.47 36.43
CA PRO A 215 -2.04 -27.34 34.99
C PRO A 215 -1.10 -26.16 34.69
N ALA A 216 0.20 -26.41 34.82
CA ALA A 216 1.28 -25.43 34.66
C ALA A 216 1.18 -24.70 33.32
N THR A 217 0.77 -23.43 33.38
CA THR A 217 0.47 -22.61 32.20
C THR A 217 1.63 -21.66 31.91
N ALA A 218 2.59 -22.13 31.13
CA ALA A 218 3.85 -21.44 30.82
C ALA A 218 3.73 -20.54 29.56
N GLU A 219 4.33 -19.34 29.59
CA GLU A 219 4.64 -18.60 28.37
C GLU A 219 5.83 -19.26 27.66
N VAL A 220 5.74 -19.40 26.34
CA VAL A 220 6.80 -20.02 25.52
C VAL A 220 7.81 -18.93 25.10
N PRO A 221 9.10 -19.07 25.42
CA PRO A 221 10.11 -18.05 25.14
C PRO A 221 10.35 -17.86 23.63
N ASN A 222 10.93 -16.72 23.27
CA ASN A 222 11.25 -16.35 21.88
C ASN A 222 10.01 -16.30 20.95
N LEU A 223 8.89 -15.83 21.48
CA LEU A 223 7.66 -15.45 20.78
C LEU A 223 7.44 -13.93 20.83
N SER A 224 6.65 -13.40 19.91
CA SER A 224 6.45 -11.95 19.76
C SER A 224 5.06 -11.50 20.22
N LYS A 225 4.91 -10.17 20.37
CA LYS A 225 3.60 -9.52 20.40
C LYS A 225 2.95 -9.60 19.01
N GLY A 226 1.62 -9.44 18.95
CA GLY A 226 0.86 -9.46 17.71
C GLY A 226 1.28 -8.34 16.76
N ALA A 227 1.37 -8.66 15.46
CA ALA A 227 1.76 -7.74 14.41
C ALA A 227 1.28 -8.25 13.05
N ALA A 228 1.02 -7.35 12.10
CA ALA A 228 0.68 -7.68 10.71
C ALA A 228 1.67 -7.09 9.71
N LYS A 229 1.75 -7.73 8.55
CA LYS A 229 2.46 -7.25 7.36
C LYS A 229 1.57 -7.42 6.13
N GLY A 230 1.67 -6.51 5.17
CA GLY A 230 0.78 -6.50 4.01
C GLY A 230 0.59 -5.10 3.46
N GLU A 231 -0.42 -4.93 2.60
CA GLU A 231 -0.71 -3.67 1.95
C GLU A 231 -2.21 -3.50 1.66
N ALA A 232 -2.64 -2.23 1.61
CA ALA A 232 -3.93 -1.81 1.10
C ALA A 232 -3.74 -0.62 0.16
N TYR A 233 -4.51 -0.56 -0.92
CA TYR A 233 -4.51 0.60 -1.82
C TYR A 233 -5.86 0.81 -2.49
N TRP A 234 -6.07 2.03 -2.96
CA TRP A 234 -7.02 2.32 -4.03
C TRP A 234 -6.30 2.99 -5.20
N GLU A 235 -6.83 2.78 -6.41
CA GLU A 235 -6.34 3.42 -7.63
C GLU A 235 -7.45 3.59 -8.67
N LEU A 236 -7.31 4.57 -9.56
CA LEU A 236 -8.13 4.69 -10.76
C LEU A 236 -7.65 3.73 -11.84
N ARG A 237 -8.59 3.05 -12.49
CA ARG A 237 -8.39 2.28 -13.72
C ARG A 237 -9.51 2.54 -14.70
N ARG A 238 -9.22 2.49 -16.00
CA ARG A 238 -10.25 2.50 -17.04
C ARG A 238 -10.35 1.13 -17.69
N ASP A 239 -11.26 0.31 -17.16
CA ASP A 239 -11.53 -1.05 -17.64
C ASP A 239 -12.27 -1.06 -18.99
N ASP A 240 -12.97 0.03 -19.30
CA ASP A 240 -13.77 0.23 -20.51
C ASP A 240 -13.54 1.64 -21.04
N ARG A 241 -12.98 1.78 -22.25
CA ARG A 241 -12.63 3.08 -22.83
C ARG A 241 -13.85 3.93 -23.20
N SER A 242 -15.07 3.39 -23.24
CA SER A 242 -16.28 4.20 -23.44
C SER A 242 -16.67 5.00 -22.18
N LYS A 243 -16.25 4.52 -21.00
CA LYS A 243 -16.66 5.02 -19.69
C LYS A 243 -15.57 5.83 -19.00
N ASP A 244 -15.96 6.43 -17.88
CA ASP A 244 -15.06 7.06 -16.92
C ASP A 244 -14.31 5.99 -16.11
N SER A 245 -13.19 6.36 -15.49
CA SER A 245 -12.42 5.43 -14.65
C SER A 245 -13.19 4.93 -13.42
N ASN A 246 -13.02 3.65 -13.09
CA ASN A 246 -13.44 3.06 -11.82
C ASN A 246 -12.35 3.27 -10.76
N VAL A 247 -12.74 3.40 -9.49
CA VAL A 247 -11.83 3.19 -8.36
C VAL A 247 -11.78 1.70 -8.05
N HIS A 248 -10.61 1.11 -8.23
CA HIS A 248 -10.28 -0.25 -7.81
C HIS A 248 -9.62 -0.19 -6.43
N ILE A 249 -9.96 -1.13 -5.56
CA ILE A 249 -9.30 -1.31 -4.27
C ILE A 249 -8.68 -2.70 -4.15
N TYR A 250 -7.58 -2.76 -3.42
CA TYR A 250 -6.90 -3.97 -3.00
C TYR A 250 -6.61 -3.88 -1.50
N SER A 251 -6.74 -5.00 -0.80
CA SER A 251 -6.20 -5.16 0.54
C SER A 251 -5.74 -6.59 0.72
N ASN A 252 -4.58 -6.80 1.34
CA ASN A 252 -4.09 -8.13 1.70
C ASN A 252 -3.13 -8.03 2.90
N PHE A 253 -3.45 -8.75 3.97
CA PHE A 253 -2.68 -8.77 5.21
C PHE A 253 -2.40 -10.19 5.68
N THR A 254 -1.23 -10.35 6.28
CA THR A 254 -0.77 -11.58 6.92
C THR A 254 -0.23 -11.29 8.31
N LYS A 255 -0.25 -12.28 9.21
CA LYS A 255 0.49 -12.18 10.47
C LYS A 255 1.99 -12.00 10.22
N ALA A 256 2.59 -11.13 11.02
CA ALA A 256 4.04 -10.89 11.07
C ALA A 256 4.68 -11.41 12.36
N GLY A 257 3.88 -11.63 13.40
CA GLY A 257 4.34 -12.16 14.68
C GLY A 257 4.56 -13.68 14.68
N LYS A 258 5.48 -14.14 15.53
CA LYS A 258 5.70 -15.55 15.86
C LYS A 258 4.99 -15.85 17.17
N HIS A 259 4.09 -16.83 17.17
CA HIS A 259 3.21 -17.17 18.28
C HIS A 259 3.27 -18.67 18.59
N TYR A 260 2.70 -19.11 19.72
CA TYR A 260 2.58 -20.54 20.03
C TYR A 260 1.44 -21.15 19.23
N GLU A 261 0.30 -20.46 19.16
CA GLU A 261 -0.82 -20.80 18.29
C GLU A 261 -1.56 -19.55 17.79
N VAL A 262 -2.19 -19.64 16.61
CA VAL A 262 -3.03 -18.59 16.01
C VAL A 262 -4.35 -19.17 15.51
N ARG A 263 -5.47 -18.49 15.79
CA ARG A 263 -6.79 -18.81 15.24
C ARG A 263 -7.52 -17.56 14.73
N THR A 264 -8.76 -17.75 14.26
CA THR A 264 -9.76 -16.68 13.98
C THR A 264 -9.30 -15.52 13.10
N SER A 265 -8.25 -15.73 12.29
CA SER A 265 -7.74 -14.71 11.37
C SER A 265 -8.85 -14.20 10.45
N LYS A 266 -9.11 -12.90 10.50
CA LYS A 266 -10.22 -12.22 9.84
C LYS A 266 -9.70 -10.98 9.13
N HIS A 267 -10.02 -10.85 7.85
CA HIS A 267 -9.72 -9.68 7.06
C HIS A 267 -11.03 -9.06 6.57
N THR A 268 -11.23 -7.77 6.85
CA THR A 268 -12.46 -7.03 6.54
C THR A 268 -12.12 -5.75 5.79
N VAL A 269 -12.86 -5.45 4.73
CA VAL A 269 -12.81 -4.17 4.01
C VAL A 269 -14.21 -3.56 3.99
N LYS A 270 -14.30 -2.23 4.12
CA LYS A 270 -15.49 -1.47 3.74
C LYS A 270 -15.18 -0.49 2.62
N PHE A 271 -16.05 -0.49 1.62
CA PHE A 271 -15.90 0.31 0.40
C PHE A 271 -17.26 0.38 -0.32
N ASN A 272 -17.61 1.54 -0.86
CA ASN A 272 -18.89 1.80 -1.55
C ASN A 272 -20.14 1.26 -0.82
N GLY A 273 -20.26 1.52 0.50
CA GLY A 273 -21.35 1.01 1.35
C GLY A 273 -21.30 -0.50 1.66
N GLN A 274 -20.54 -1.29 0.90
CA GLN A 274 -20.38 -2.73 1.11
C GLN A 274 -19.37 -3.01 2.24
N THR A 275 -19.59 -4.10 2.98
CA THR A 275 -18.62 -4.66 3.94
C THR A 275 -18.32 -6.10 3.56
N VAL A 276 -17.07 -6.40 3.20
CA VAL A 276 -16.62 -7.73 2.78
C VAL A 276 -15.66 -8.28 3.82
N THR A 277 -15.97 -9.47 4.35
CA THR A 277 -15.12 -10.21 5.28
C THR A 277 -14.61 -11.49 4.60
N LYS A 278 -13.32 -11.80 4.77
CA LYS A 278 -12.72 -13.11 4.45
C LYS A 278 -12.02 -13.66 5.69
N ASN A 279 -12.19 -14.97 5.92
CA ASN A 279 -11.53 -15.69 7.01
C ASN A 279 -10.27 -16.39 6.49
N GLY A 280 -9.21 -16.36 7.29
CA GLY A 280 -7.89 -16.90 6.98
C GLY A 280 -6.82 -15.82 6.76
N ASP A 281 -5.58 -16.20 7.02
CA ASP A 281 -4.36 -15.42 6.81
C ASP A 281 -4.10 -15.21 5.30
N GLY A 282 -3.64 -14.02 4.88
CA GLY A 282 -3.25 -13.74 3.48
C GLY A 282 -4.39 -13.75 2.45
N LYS A 283 -5.63 -13.56 2.88
CA LYS A 283 -6.80 -13.55 1.98
C LYS A 283 -7.03 -12.15 1.40
N GLU A 284 -6.55 -11.94 0.19
CA GLU A 284 -6.77 -10.70 -0.56
C GLU A 284 -8.27 -10.37 -0.74
N ILE A 285 -8.60 -9.09 -0.66
CA ILE A 285 -9.89 -8.53 -1.03
C ILE A 285 -9.65 -7.53 -2.16
N LYS A 286 -10.39 -7.70 -3.27
CA LYS A 286 -10.42 -6.81 -4.43
C LYS A 286 -11.87 -6.41 -4.65
N LEU A 287 -12.15 -5.12 -4.83
CA LEU A 287 -13.46 -4.57 -5.15
C LEU A 287 -13.27 -3.39 -6.12
N GLN A 288 -14.33 -3.00 -6.83
CA GLN A 288 -14.33 -1.82 -7.70
C GLN A 288 -15.68 -1.10 -7.64
N ALA A 289 -15.67 0.21 -7.90
CA ALA A 289 -16.86 1.05 -8.03
C ALA A 289 -16.60 2.17 -9.05
N PRO A 290 -17.65 2.78 -9.65
CA PRO A 290 -17.50 4.01 -10.42
C PRO A 290 -16.81 5.06 -9.56
N GLY A 291 -15.74 5.69 -10.08
CA GLY A 291 -14.86 6.49 -9.23
C GLY A 291 -15.50 7.78 -8.69
N LEU A 292 -16.54 8.28 -9.37
CA LEU A 292 -17.35 9.40 -8.91
C LEU A 292 -18.19 9.07 -7.67
N ASP A 293 -18.83 7.90 -7.63
CA ASP A 293 -19.71 7.46 -6.52
C ASP A 293 -18.96 7.36 -5.19
N VAL A 294 -17.66 7.05 -5.24
CA VAL A 294 -16.78 6.91 -4.07
C VAL A 294 -15.81 8.09 -3.87
N LYS A 295 -15.89 9.14 -4.69
CA LYS A 295 -15.05 10.34 -4.60
C LYS A 295 -15.29 11.05 -3.26
N GLY A 296 -14.20 11.37 -2.56
CA GLY A 296 -14.23 11.97 -1.21
C GLY A 296 -14.48 10.98 -0.07
N THR A 297 -14.82 9.72 -0.36
CA THR A 297 -15.06 8.68 0.66
C THR A 297 -13.74 8.07 1.17
N HIS A 298 -13.80 6.91 1.83
CA HIS A 298 -12.63 6.19 2.33
C HIS A 298 -12.75 4.69 2.02
N LEU A 299 -11.60 4.08 1.71
CA LEU A 299 -11.37 2.65 1.86
C LEU A 299 -11.04 2.38 3.35
N GLU A 300 -11.92 1.70 4.09
CA GLU A 300 -11.60 1.21 5.44
C GLU A 300 -11.11 -0.24 5.35
N TYR A 301 -10.06 -0.59 6.10
CA TYR A 301 -9.61 -1.98 6.23
C TYR A 301 -9.28 -2.35 7.68
N GLU A 302 -9.55 -3.61 8.01
CA GLU A 302 -9.34 -4.19 9.34
C GLU A 302 -8.83 -5.63 9.19
N PHE A 303 -7.70 -5.94 9.81
CA PHE A 303 -7.13 -7.29 9.86
C PHE A 303 -6.87 -7.67 11.31
N SER A 304 -7.48 -8.77 11.76
CA SER A 304 -7.36 -9.25 13.13
C SER A 304 -7.13 -10.76 13.21
N TYR A 305 -6.54 -11.20 14.31
CA TYR A 305 -6.36 -12.62 14.63
C TYR A 305 -6.20 -12.82 16.15
N ASP A 306 -6.69 -13.94 16.68
CA ASP A 306 -6.38 -14.33 18.05
C ASP A 306 -5.09 -15.15 18.06
N TYR A 307 -4.22 -14.86 19.02
CA TYR A 307 -3.01 -15.65 19.27
C TYR A 307 -2.87 -15.97 20.75
N THR A 308 -2.14 -17.03 21.04
CA THR A 308 -1.55 -17.23 22.37
C THR A 308 -0.07 -17.49 22.24
N ASN A 309 0.68 -17.03 23.24
CA ASN A 309 2.08 -17.40 23.46
C ASN A 309 2.20 -18.41 24.62
N HIS A 310 1.07 -18.83 25.21
CA HIS A 310 1.02 -19.72 26.37
C HIS A 310 0.59 -21.13 25.97
N LYS A 311 1.18 -22.11 26.66
CA LYS A 311 0.77 -23.51 26.64
C LYS A 311 0.29 -23.93 28.02
N LYS A 312 -0.69 -24.84 28.08
CA LYS A 312 -1.09 -25.53 29.31
C LYS A 312 -0.95 -27.04 29.13
N LEU A 313 -0.67 -27.75 30.21
CA LEU A 313 -0.72 -29.20 30.22
C LEU A 313 -2.19 -29.66 30.29
N VAL A 314 -2.55 -30.67 29.50
CA VAL A 314 -3.82 -31.39 29.58
C VAL A 314 -3.50 -32.88 29.56
N CYS A 315 -4.22 -33.67 30.36
CA CYS A 315 -4.03 -35.11 30.44
C CYS A 315 -5.36 -35.84 30.24
N SER A 316 -5.29 -37.05 29.70
CA SER A 316 -6.42 -38.00 29.65
C SER A 316 -6.04 -39.31 30.32
N GLY A 317 -7.04 -40.04 30.83
CA GLY A 317 -6.82 -41.27 31.62
C GLY A 317 -6.83 -41.01 33.13
N GLN A 318 -6.78 -42.10 33.90
CA GLN A 318 -6.73 -42.09 35.37
C GLN A 318 -5.73 -43.14 35.85
N GLY A 319 -5.03 -42.85 36.95
CA GLY A 319 -3.93 -43.71 37.42
C GLY A 319 -2.73 -43.63 36.48
N ASP A 320 -2.03 -44.75 36.33
CA ASP A 320 -0.77 -44.85 35.61
C ASP A 320 -0.93 -44.72 34.08
N ASP A 321 -2.11 -45.05 33.54
CA ASP A 321 -2.47 -44.88 32.11
C ASP A 321 -2.77 -43.40 31.73
N ARG A 322 -2.16 -42.44 32.44
CA ARG A 322 -2.38 -41.00 32.22
C ARG A 322 -1.40 -40.43 31.22
N GLU A 323 -1.82 -40.31 29.97
CA GLU A 323 -1.09 -39.54 28.96
C GLU A 323 -1.33 -38.03 29.14
N CYS A 324 -0.26 -37.23 29.12
CA CYS A 324 -0.29 -35.78 29.24
C CYS A 324 0.41 -35.10 28.06
N TRP A 325 -0.20 -34.08 27.47
CA TRP A 325 0.38 -33.27 26.39
C TRP A 325 0.11 -31.78 26.57
N TYR A 326 0.93 -30.95 25.91
CA TYR A 326 0.72 -29.51 25.90
C TYR A 326 -0.29 -29.11 24.81
N VAL A 327 -1.24 -28.25 25.18
CA VAL A 327 -2.17 -27.60 24.26
C VAL A 327 -2.07 -26.07 24.36
N PRO A 328 -2.47 -25.32 23.32
CA PRO A 328 -2.59 -23.87 23.37
C PRO A 328 -3.50 -23.42 24.51
N ASP A 329 -2.97 -22.57 25.41
CA ASP A 329 -3.81 -21.93 26.41
C ASP A 329 -4.49 -20.69 25.82
N TRP A 330 -5.76 -20.88 25.48
CA TRP A 330 -6.64 -19.82 25.00
C TRP A 330 -7.23 -18.94 26.12
N SER A 331 -7.07 -19.29 27.40
CA SER A 331 -7.50 -18.41 28.49
C SER A 331 -6.62 -17.16 28.60
N LYS A 332 -5.30 -17.31 28.37
CA LYS A 332 -4.34 -16.20 28.19
C LYS A 332 -4.19 -15.74 26.73
N GLY A 333 -5.21 -16.01 25.89
CA GLY A 333 -5.26 -15.56 24.49
C GLY A 333 -5.38 -14.04 24.35
N LYS A 334 -4.86 -13.50 23.25
CA LYS A 334 -4.86 -12.05 22.93
C LYS A 334 -5.26 -11.84 21.47
N THR A 335 -6.18 -10.93 21.21
CA THR A 335 -6.53 -10.51 19.85
C THR A 335 -5.58 -9.41 19.39
N PHE A 336 -4.96 -9.58 18.22
CA PHE A 336 -4.35 -8.48 17.48
C PHE A 336 -5.37 -7.89 16.51
N THR A 337 -5.43 -6.56 16.39
CA THR A 337 -6.23 -5.87 15.37
C THR A 337 -5.43 -4.71 14.78
N LEU A 338 -5.19 -4.77 13.47
CA LEU A 338 -4.85 -3.63 12.64
C LEU A 338 -6.16 -3.04 12.08
N LYS A 339 -6.36 -1.73 12.22
CA LYS A 339 -7.49 -1.01 11.62
C LYS A 339 -7.05 0.37 11.17
N ASP A 340 -7.37 0.75 9.94
CA ASP A 340 -6.97 2.02 9.35
C ASP A 340 -7.85 2.38 8.14
N LYS A 341 -7.64 3.53 7.52
CA LYS A 341 -8.39 3.98 6.34
C LYS A 341 -7.58 4.86 5.39
N ILE A 342 -7.84 4.71 4.10
CA ILE A 342 -7.26 5.54 3.03
C ILE A 342 -8.37 6.38 2.43
N LYS A 343 -8.22 7.71 2.45
CA LYS A 343 -9.14 8.65 1.79
C LYS A 343 -9.05 8.48 0.27
N ILE A 344 -10.20 8.44 -0.41
CA ILE A 344 -10.32 8.41 -1.88
C ILE A 344 -10.51 9.86 -2.34
N ASP A 345 -9.41 10.54 -2.66
CA ASP A 345 -9.40 11.94 -3.10
C ASP A 345 -8.89 12.12 -4.54
N SER A 346 -9.41 11.27 -5.42
CA SER A 346 -9.34 11.43 -6.86
C SER A 346 -9.89 12.80 -7.30
N LYS A 347 -9.29 13.34 -8.35
CA LYS A 347 -9.70 14.56 -9.05
C LYS A 347 -10.69 14.30 -10.18
N GLN A 348 -11.47 13.22 -10.06
CA GLN A 348 -12.25 12.74 -11.20
C GLN A 348 -13.37 13.71 -11.59
N LYS A 349 -13.39 14.14 -12.87
CA LYS A 349 -14.24 15.22 -13.39
C LYS A 349 -14.09 16.58 -12.68
N ASP A 350 -13.01 16.83 -11.93
CA ASP A 350 -12.73 18.18 -11.45
C ASP A 350 -12.30 19.07 -12.63
N THR A 351 -12.78 20.31 -12.62
CA THR A 351 -12.20 21.41 -13.39
C THR A 351 -10.94 21.91 -12.69
N VAL A 352 -9.86 22.13 -13.44
CA VAL A 352 -8.61 22.71 -12.98
C VAL A 352 -8.33 23.99 -13.76
N GLN A 353 -8.56 25.13 -13.11
CA GLN A 353 -8.20 26.44 -13.62
C GLN A 353 -6.75 26.78 -13.29
N ALA A 354 -6.02 27.30 -14.27
CA ALA A 354 -4.64 27.76 -14.12
C ALA A 354 -4.43 29.08 -14.90
N PRO A 355 -3.44 29.92 -14.52
CA PRO A 355 -3.16 31.17 -15.23
C PRO A 355 -2.53 30.96 -16.62
N ASN A 356 -2.13 29.73 -16.97
CA ASN A 356 -1.54 29.35 -18.24
C ASN A 356 -1.33 27.81 -18.30
N LEU A 357 -0.82 27.32 -19.44
CA LEU A 357 -0.51 25.91 -19.65
C LEU A 357 0.66 25.40 -18.77
N GLU A 358 1.55 26.26 -18.30
CA GLU A 358 2.60 25.89 -17.33
C GLU A 358 2.00 25.60 -15.94
N GLY A 359 1.03 26.38 -15.49
CA GLY A 359 0.32 26.12 -14.22
C GLY A 359 -0.50 24.82 -14.24
N ILE A 360 -0.97 24.39 -15.41
CA ILE A 360 -1.48 23.03 -15.62
C ILE A 360 -0.34 22.00 -15.54
N ALA A 361 0.82 22.28 -16.17
CA ALA A 361 1.95 21.37 -16.25
C ALA A 361 2.70 21.13 -14.92
N GLU A 362 2.57 22.04 -13.96
CA GLU A 362 3.05 21.85 -12.57
C GLU A 362 2.15 20.91 -11.76
N GLY A 363 0.93 20.65 -12.24
CA GLY A 363 -0.09 19.85 -11.59
C GLY A 363 0.28 18.38 -11.40
N LYS A 364 -0.07 17.86 -10.21
CA LYS A 364 0.03 16.43 -9.85
C LYS A 364 -1.31 15.99 -9.30
N TYR A 365 -2.04 15.18 -10.08
CA TYR A 365 -3.41 14.82 -9.80
C TYR A 365 -3.47 13.40 -9.25
N ILE A 366 -4.11 13.20 -8.10
CA ILE A 366 -4.07 11.91 -7.39
C ILE A 366 -4.86 10.87 -8.19
N VAL A 367 -4.20 9.76 -8.53
CA VAL A 367 -4.80 8.58 -9.17
C VAL A 367 -4.79 7.35 -8.25
N GLY A 368 -4.11 7.41 -7.10
CA GLY A 368 -4.15 6.34 -6.11
C GLY A 368 -3.39 6.62 -4.83
N ARG A 369 -3.60 5.78 -3.82
CA ARG A 369 -2.89 5.82 -2.54
C ARG A 369 -2.67 4.41 -2.02
N LYS A 370 -1.51 4.16 -1.42
CA LYS A 370 -1.10 2.84 -0.91
C LYS A 370 -0.54 2.96 0.51
N ASP A 371 -0.99 2.08 1.38
CA ASP A 371 -0.40 1.84 2.70
C ASP A 371 0.26 0.45 2.71
N ILE A 372 1.50 0.38 3.18
CA ILE A 372 2.28 -0.85 3.34
C ILE A 372 2.70 -0.98 4.80
N TYR A 373 2.55 -2.17 5.38
CA TYR A 373 2.95 -2.48 6.76
C TYR A 373 4.06 -3.51 6.75
N ASN A 374 5.21 -3.17 7.35
CA ASN A 374 6.27 -4.13 7.63
C ASN A 374 7.19 -3.71 8.80
N PRO A 375 6.83 -4.03 10.05
CA PRO A 375 5.46 -4.03 10.58
C PRO A 375 4.94 -2.59 10.82
N LYS A 376 5.81 -1.56 10.69
CA LYS A 376 5.40 -0.14 10.72
C LYS A 376 4.70 0.24 9.40
N LYS A 377 3.72 1.14 9.48
CA LYS A 377 3.03 1.74 8.33
C LYS A 377 4.00 2.61 7.51
N ARG A 378 3.87 2.56 6.18
CA ARG A 378 4.40 3.52 5.21
C ARG A 378 3.30 3.83 4.19
N SER A 379 2.98 5.11 4.02
CA SER A 379 1.98 5.57 3.05
C SER A 379 2.67 6.17 1.82
N SER A 380 2.06 6.02 0.66
CA SER A 380 2.51 6.58 -0.63
C SER A 380 1.31 7.11 -1.42
N VAL A 381 1.52 8.19 -2.18
CA VAL A 381 0.50 8.86 -3.01
C VAL A 381 0.95 8.84 -4.46
N TYR A 382 0.06 8.40 -5.33
CA TYR A 382 0.30 8.11 -6.74
C TYR A 382 -0.43 9.13 -7.60
N HIS A 383 0.25 9.62 -8.63
CA HIS A 383 -0.19 10.78 -9.39
C HIS A 383 -0.08 10.53 -10.89
N GLU A 384 -1.02 11.13 -11.62
CA GLU A 384 -0.80 11.49 -13.01
C GLU A 384 -0.36 12.96 -13.11
N ARG A 385 0.36 13.28 -14.18
CA ARG A 385 0.77 14.64 -14.54
C ARG A 385 0.70 14.82 -16.05
N VAL A 386 0.38 16.03 -16.48
CA VAL A 386 0.57 16.49 -17.87
C VAL A 386 1.71 17.51 -17.87
N LYS A 387 2.42 17.64 -18.98
CA LYS A 387 3.47 18.63 -19.24
C LYS A 387 3.39 19.08 -20.70
N ARG A 388 4.10 20.14 -21.08
CA ARG A 388 4.54 20.27 -22.49
C ARG A 388 5.56 19.17 -22.81
N ALA A 389 5.52 18.68 -24.06
CA ALA A 389 6.58 17.83 -24.59
C ALA A 389 7.82 18.65 -24.94
N GLU A 390 8.96 17.97 -25.05
CA GLU A 390 10.19 18.56 -25.61
C GLU A 390 9.93 18.99 -27.06
N GLY A 391 10.30 20.23 -27.40
CA GLY A 391 10.04 20.80 -28.72
C GLY A 391 8.61 21.30 -28.96
N ASN A 392 7.72 21.35 -27.96
CA ASN A 392 6.44 22.03 -28.11
C ASN A 392 6.67 23.55 -28.29
N GLU A 393 6.37 24.06 -29.49
CA GLU A 393 6.55 25.47 -29.86
C GLU A 393 5.52 26.43 -29.24
N GLN A 394 4.42 25.92 -28.67
CA GLN A 394 3.36 26.76 -28.12
C GLN A 394 3.81 27.46 -26.84
N LYS A 395 3.52 28.77 -26.79
CA LYS A 395 3.82 29.68 -25.69
C LYS A 395 2.53 30.07 -24.98
N SER A 396 2.64 30.51 -23.73
CA SER A 396 1.50 31.06 -22.98
C SER A 396 1.35 32.58 -23.13
N SER A 397 2.30 33.23 -23.80
CA SER A 397 2.22 34.62 -24.21
C SER A 397 2.88 34.79 -25.58
N TYR A 398 2.22 35.51 -26.50
CA TYR A 398 2.71 35.78 -27.86
C TYR A 398 2.94 37.28 -28.07
N ASN A 399 4.19 37.63 -28.35
CA ASN A 399 4.62 38.99 -28.65
C ASN A 399 4.74 39.12 -30.17
N LEU A 400 3.71 39.68 -30.82
CA LEU A 400 3.64 39.77 -32.27
C LEU A 400 4.06 41.16 -32.76
N ILE A 401 4.67 41.24 -33.94
CA ILE A 401 4.98 42.52 -34.59
C ILE A 401 3.68 43.15 -35.12
N SER A 402 2.76 42.33 -35.64
CA SER A 402 1.48 42.80 -36.17
C SER A 402 0.37 41.73 -36.08
N GLN A 403 -0.86 42.13 -36.42
CA GLN A 403 -2.00 41.21 -36.62
C GLN A 403 -1.58 40.10 -37.60
N SER A 404 -1.39 38.91 -37.06
CA SER A 404 -0.82 37.76 -37.77
C SER A 404 -1.49 36.47 -37.27
N THR A 405 -0.83 35.32 -37.29
CA THR A 405 -1.47 34.04 -36.92
C THR A 405 -1.16 33.61 -35.50
N LEU A 406 -2.18 33.12 -34.81
CA LEU A 406 -2.08 32.47 -33.50
C LEU A 406 -2.50 31.00 -33.61
N PRO A 407 -1.85 30.09 -32.86
CA PRO A 407 -2.25 28.69 -32.82
C PRO A 407 -3.56 28.53 -32.04
N ALA A 408 -4.43 27.64 -32.51
CA ALA A 408 -5.67 27.27 -31.81
C ALA A 408 -5.59 25.85 -31.19
N THR A 409 -4.40 25.43 -30.76
CA THR A 409 -4.18 24.14 -30.08
C THR A 409 -3.10 24.26 -29.00
N SER A 410 -3.13 23.35 -28.01
CA SER A 410 -2.14 23.22 -26.92
C SER A 410 -0.75 22.76 -27.39
N GLY A 411 -0.62 22.32 -28.64
CA GLY A 411 0.55 21.64 -29.17
C GLY A 411 0.86 20.34 -28.45
N VAL A 412 2.08 19.84 -28.61
CA VAL A 412 2.47 18.51 -28.12
C VAL A 412 2.58 18.49 -26.59
N LEU A 413 1.77 17.67 -25.93
CA LEU A 413 1.79 17.46 -24.48
C LEU A 413 2.33 16.07 -24.13
N THR A 414 2.95 15.96 -22.96
CA THR A 414 3.38 14.68 -22.38
C THR A 414 2.49 14.36 -21.18
N TYR A 415 1.90 13.18 -21.15
CA TYR A 415 1.16 12.66 -20.00
C TYR A 415 1.91 11.50 -19.36
N GLU A 416 1.92 11.44 -18.03
CA GLU A 416 2.73 10.49 -17.27
C GLU A 416 2.00 9.99 -16.01
N VAL A 417 2.04 8.69 -15.74
CA VAL A 417 1.29 8.08 -14.62
C VAL A 417 2.02 6.91 -13.95
N GLU A 418 1.92 6.79 -12.63
CA GLU A 418 2.32 5.62 -11.82
C GLU A 418 1.11 5.15 -11.00
N LEU A 419 0.85 3.83 -10.93
CA LEU A 419 -0.25 3.24 -10.16
C LEU A 419 0.26 2.29 -9.02
N PRO A 420 -0.40 2.28 -7.84
CA PRO A 420 -0.10 1.40 -6.70
C PRO A 420 0.13 -0.09 -7.01
N SER A 421 -0.59 -0.62 -8.00
CA SER A 421 -0.59 -2.01 -8.45
C SER A 421 0.45 -2.37 -9.50
N LYS A 422 1.07 -1.38 -10.16
CA LYS A 422 1.84 -1.51 -11.42
C LYS A 422 1.03 -1.81 -12.69
N GLU A 423 -0.29 -1.62 -12.71
CA GLU A 423 -1.12 -1.84 -13.91
C GLU A 423 -0.64 -1.03 -15.14
N HIS A 424 -0.06 0.15 -14.91
CA HIS A 424 0.50 1.04 -15.93
C HIS A 424 1.79 0.51 -16.59
N GLU A 425 2.44 -0.50 -16.01
CA GLU A 425 3.63 -1.14 -16.59
C GLU A 425 3.26 -2.07 -17.76
N LYS A 426 2.00 -2.48 -17.88
CA LYS A 426 1.51 -3.37 -18.95
C LYS A 426 1.60 -2.74 -20.34
N SER A 427 1.68 -3.57 -21.37
CA SER A 427 1.78 -3.14 -22.78
C SER A 427 0.45 -2.65 -23.38
N ASP A 428 -0.67 -3.06 -22.80
CA ASP A 428 -2.05 -2.79 -23.23
C ASP A 428 -2.75 -1.70 -22.40
N PHE A 429 -2.05 -1.07 -21.46
CA PHE A 429 -2.59 -0.03 -20.59
C PHE A 429 -3.12 1.20 -21.37
N GLN A 430 -4.34 1.65 -21.06
CA GLN A 430 -5.03 2.74 -21.76
C GLN A 430 -5.42 3.90 -20.80
N PRO A 431 -4.65 5.00 -20.76
CA PRO A 431 -4.90 6.11 -19.85
C PRO A 431 -6.04 7.05 -20.27
N LEU A 432 -6.65 6.87 -21.45
CA LEU A 432 -7.68 7.75 -22.01
C LEU A 432 -8.94 7.01 -22.50
N ARG A 433 -10.06 7.74 -22.52
CA ARG A 433 -11.34 7.31 -23.13
C ARG A 433 -11.19 7.09 -24.65
N HIS A 434 -12.20 6.50 -25.29
CA HIS A 434 -12.20 6.20 -26.73
C HIS A 434 -12.01 7.48 -27.57
N GLU A 435 -12.74 8.54 -27.23
CA GLU A 435 -12.67 9.85 -27.90
C GLU A 435 -11.40 10.68 -27.61
N LEU A 436 -10.46 10.14 -26.82
CA LEU A 436 -9.24 10.80 -26.33
C LEU A 436 -9.57 12.13 -25.62
N THR A 437 -8.54 12.97 -25.41
CA THR A 437 -8.72 14.36 -24.94
C THR A 437 -9.29 15.22 -26.07
N ASN A 438 -10.25 16.09 -25.78
CA ASN A 438 -10.80 17.05 -26.74
C ASN A 438 -11.17 18.36 -26.04
N GLY A 439 -11.70 19.36 -26.73
CA GLY A 439 -12.05 20.64 -26.11
C GLY A 439 -12.18 21.78 -27.11
N TYR A 440 -11.86 22.99 -26.68
CA TYR A 440 -12.07 24.22 -27.46
C TYR A 440 -11.05 25.32 -27.12
N THR A 441 -10.68 26.12 -28.13
CA THR A 441 -10.03 27.42 -27.95
C THR A 441 -11.04 28.53 -28.23
N PHE A 442 -11.11 29.52 -27.34
CA PHE A 442 -12.01 30.66 -27.35
C PHE A 442 -11.19 31.93 -27.66
N PRO A 443 -11.09 32.34 -28.94
CA PRO A 443 -10.39 33.56 -29.34
C PRO A 443 -11.21 34.81 -28.98
N VAL A 444 -10.52 35.90 -28.63
CA VAL A 444 -11.17 37.19 -28.27
C VAL A 444 -11.96 37.77 -29.44
N ASP A 445 -11.39 37.75 -30.64
CA ASP A 445 -12.06 38.10 -31.90
C ASP A 445 -11.40 37.32 -33.05
N ILE A 446 -12.15 37.14 -34.15
CA ILE A 446 -11.73 36.39 -35.35
C ILE A 446 -12.13 37.16 -36.61
N ASP A 447 -11.64 36.76 -37.78
CA ASP A 447 -12.04 37.40 -39.04
C ASP A 447 -13.56 37.27 -39.30
N ASP A 448 -14.18 38.30 -39.86
CA ASP A 448 -15.63 38.38 -40.05
C ASP A 448 -16.18 37.26 -40.94
N SER A 449 -15.37 36.73 -41.87
CA SER A 449 -15.66 35.53 -42.66
C SER A 449 -15.94 34.28 -41.80
N LEU A 450 -15.34 34.20 -40.60
CA LEU A 450 -15.40 33.04 -39.70
C LEU A 450 -16.50 33.18 -38.62
N LYS A 451 -16.89 34.41 -38.26
CA LYS A 451 -17.81 34.72 -37.13
C LYS A 451 -19.12 33.94 -37.18
N ARG A 452 -19.73 33.80 -38.35
CA ARG A 452 -20.99 33.07 -38.55
C ARG A 452 -20.87 31.57 -38.26
N GLU A 453 -19.76 30.97 -38.63
CA GLU A 453 -19.52 29.52 -38.51
C GLU A 453 -19.14 29.16 -37.07
N TYR A 454 -18.13 29.86 -36.56
CA TYR A 454 -17.49 29.58 -35.26
C TYR A 454 -18.11 30.32 -34.07
N ALA A 455 -19.26 30.98 -34.26
CA ALA A 455 -20.09 31.50 -33.16
C ALA A 455 -20.29 30.43 -32.07
N ASN A 456 -19.96 30.79 -30.83
CA ASN A 456 -19.87 29.88 -29.69
C ASN A 456 -21.23 29.27 -29.35
N LYS A 457 -21.32 27.94 -29.51
CA LYS A 457 -22.49 27.10 -29.19
C LYS A 457 -22.18 26.09 -28.08
N THR A 458 -21.09 26.30 -27.35
CA THR A 458 -20.64 25.41 -26.27
C THR A 458 -21.33 25.77 -24.95
N LYS A 459 -21.08 24.99 -23.89
CA LYS A 459 -21.52 25.29 -22.52
C LYS A 459 -20.70 26.41 -21.84
N TRP A 460 -19.66 26.91 -22.50
CA TRP A 460 -18.65 27.82 -21.95
C TRP A 460 -18.86 29.24 -22.45
N THR A 461 -18.74 30.25 -21.59
CA THR A 461 -19.04 31.66 -21.90
C THR A 461 -17.79 32.54 -21.96
N TYR A 462 -16.64 32.01 -22.38
CA TYR A 462 -15.36 32.74 -22.34
C TYR A 462 -15.18 33.76 -23.48
N ALA A 463 -15.79 33.52 -24.64
CA ALA A 463 -15.81 34.43 -25.78
C ALA A 463 -17.03 34.15 -26.68
N ASP A 464 -17.30 35.05 -27.64
CA ASP A 464 -18.37 34.90 -28.64
C ASP A 464 -18.09 33.81 -29.69
N TYR A 465 -16.85 33.29 -29.74
CA TYR A 465 -16.40 32.31 -30.73
C TYR A 465 -15.71 31.10 -30.06
N ALA A 466 -15.77 29.94 -30.71
CA ALA A 466 -15.12 28.72 -30.25
C ALA A 466 -14.60 27.87 -31.42
N PHE A 467 -13.29 27.59 -31.44
CA PHE A 467 -12.68 26.63 -32.34
C PHE A 467 -12.59 25.25 -31.67
N PRO A 468 -13.04 24.16 -32.32
CA PRO A 468 -12.98 22.81 -31.75
C PRO A 468 -11.55 22.27 -31.75
N VAL A 469 -11.16 21.59 -30.67
CA VAL A 469 -9.83 20.98 -30.49
C VAL A 469 -9.99 19.49 -30.21
N GLN A 470 -9.21 18.65 -30.90
CA GLN A 470 -9.24 17.18 -30.75
C GLN A 470 -7.82 16.63 -30.68
N GLN A 471 -7.52 15.78 -29.70
CA GLN A 471 -6.30 14.98 -29.69
C GLN A 471 -6.34 13.97 -30.84
N HIS A 472 -5.34 13.99 -31.72
CA HIS A 472 -5.25 13.10 -32.88
C HIS A 472 -4.11 12.08 -32.79
N ILE A 473 -3.14 12.31 -31.92
CA ILE A 473 -2.03 11.38 -31.64
C ILE A 473 -2.08 10.95 -30.17
N LEU A 474 -1.93 9.64 -29.94
CA LEU A 474 -1.61 9.04 -28.65
C LEU A 474 -0.42 8.09 -28.87
N LYS A 475 0.79 8.60 -28.63
CA LYS A 475 2.04 7.88 -28.88
C LYS A 475 2.66 7.43 -27.56
N ASP A 476 2.59 6.13 -27.30
CA ASP A 476 3.20 5.50 -26.14
C ASP A 476 4.73 5.61 -26.20
N LYS A 477 5.32 6.25 -25.19
CA LYS A 477 6.77 6.46 -25.04
C LYS A 477 7.41 5.38 -24.15
N LYS A 478 6.64 4.37 -23.73
CA LYS A 478 7.01 3.33 -22.76
C LYS A 478 7.22 3.90 -21.35
N MET A 479 8.02 3.21 -20.53
CA MET A 479 8.31 3.58 -19.16
C MET A 479 9.46 4.59 -19.08
N ASP A 480 9.27 5.67 -18.32
CA ASP A 480 10.35 6.50 -17.80
C ASP A 480 10.44 6.29 -16.28
N GLY A 481 11.54 5.68 -15.83
CA GLY A 481 11.73 5.26 -14.44
C GLY A 481 10.60 4.35 -13.93
N LYS A 482 9.63 4.94 -13.22
CA LYS A 482 8.43 4.27 -12.70
C LYS A 482 7.12 4.66 -13.41
N GLN A 483 7.12 5.69 -14.24
CA GLN A 483 5.92 6.25 -14.84
C GLN A 483 5.75 5.73 -16.27
N ARG A 484 4.52 5.44 -16.69
CA ARG A 484 4.22 5.22 -18.12
C ARG A 484 4.01 6.57 -18.78
N VAL A 485 4.68 6.80 -19.89
CA VAL A 485 4.73 8.10 -20.58
C VAL A 485 4.01 8.00 -21.94
N PHE A 486 3.21 9.02 -22.25
CA PHE A 486 2.49 9.15 -23.50
C PHE A 486 2.66 10.56 -24.07
N GLU A 487 2.82 10.65 -25.38
CA GLU A 487 2.88 11.91 -26.14
C GLU A 487 1.55 12.12 -26.87
N TRP A 488 0.97 13.30 -26.67
CA TRP A 488 -0.35 13.71 -27.15
C TRP A 488 -0.19 14.92 -28.07
N ASP A 489 -0.87 14.92 -29.21
CA ASP A 489 -0.86 16.08 -30.11
C ASP A 489 -2.26 16.37 -30.67
N TYR A 490 -2.53 17.64 -30.93
CA TYR A 490 -3.87 18.20 -31.05
C TYR A 490 -4.09 18.94 -32.37
N VAL A 491 -5.26 18.73 -32.96
CA VAL A 491 -5.73 19.42 -34.16
C VAL A 491 -6.96 20.27 -33.88
N THR A 492 -7.11 21.29 -34.70
CA THR A 492 -8.27 22.16 -34.85
C THR A 492 -8.81 22.02 -36.28
N ASP A 493 -9.89 22.72 -36.62
CA ASP A 493 -10.30 22.90 -38.01
C ASP A 493 -9.25 23.66 -38.84
N ALA A 494 -9.26 23.45 -40.16
CA ALA A 494 -8.22 23.96 -41.06
C ALA A 494 -8.60 25.32 -41.66
N PHE A 495 -7.85 26.37 -41.35
CA PHE A 495 -8.06 27.72 -41.86
C PHE A 495 -7.30 27.93 -43.17
N PHE A 496 -8.03 28.00 -44.27
CA PHE A 496 -7.51 28.32 -45.60
C PHE A 496 -7.57 29.82 -45.82
N ILE A 497 -6.49 30.39 -46.36
CA ILE A 497 -6.41 31.82 -46.71
C ILE A 497 -6.04 31.98 -48.18
N SER A 498 -6.73 32.91 -48.84
CA SER A 498 -6.47 33.32 -50.22
C SER A 498 -5.21 34.20 -50.29
N LYS A 499 -4.30 33.87 -51.21
CA LYS A 499 -2.90 34.32 -51.24
C LYS A 499 -2.68 35.81 -51.42
N PHE A 500 -3.56 36.50 -52.16
CA PHE A 500 -3.38 37.93 -52.48
C PHE A 500 -4.43 38.84 -51.83
N THR A 501 -5.66 38.36 -51.62
CA THR A 501 -6.75 39.14 -51.02
C THR A 501 -6.90 38.96 -49.51
N GLY A 502 -6.25 37.96 -48.91
CA GLY A 502 -6.25 37.72 -47.47
C GLY A 502 -7.54 37.14 -46.88
N PHE A 503 -8.58 36.91 -47.70
CA PHE A 503 -9.85 36.30 -47.30
C PHE A 503 -9.65 34.86 -46.77
N ILE A 504 -10.42 34.49 -45.73
CA ILE A 504 -10.22 33.27 -44.94
C ILE A 504 -11.49 32.43 -44.95
N VAL A 505 -11.35 31.10 -44.93
CA VAL A 505 -12.43 30.16 -44.59
C VAL A 505 -11.92 29.05 -43.67
N GLY A 506 -12.74 28.61 -42.71
CA GLY A 506 -12.47 27.39 -41.94
C GLY A 506 -13.01 26.16 -42.66
N VAL A 507 -12.32 25.02 -42.56
CA VAL A 507 -12.76 23.72 -43.09
C VAL A 507 -12.73 22.68 -41.97
N PRO A 508 -13.86 22.04 -41.62
CA PRO A 508 -13.92 21.07 -40.53
C PRO A 508 -12.88 19.94 -40.64
N TYR A 509 -12.12 19.74 -39.57
CA TYR A 509 -11.10 18.70 -39.44
C TYR A 509 -11.09 18.04 -38.06
N ALA A 510 -11.38 18.78 -36.97
CA ALA A 510 -11.35 18.23 -35.61
C ALA A 510 -12.44 17.17 -35.38
N ASP A 511 -13.68 17.41 -35.83
CA ASP A 511 -14.78 16.44 -35.78
C ASP A 511 -14.55 15.22 -36.70
N PRO A 512 -14.11 15.37 -37.98
CA PRO A 512 -13.67 14.25 -38.80
C PRO A 512 -12.55 13.40 -38.17
N ALA A 513 -11.58 14.01 -37.49
CA ALA A 513 -10.54 13.30 -36.73
C ALA A 513 -11.15 12.53 -35.54
N LYS A 514 -12.06 13.15 -34.77
CA LYS A 514 -12.80 12.49 -33.69
C LYS A 514 -13.59 11.27 -34.20
N LYS A 515 -14.20 11.37 -35.37
CA LYS A 515 -14.95 10.27 -36.02
C LYS A 515 -14.06 9.14 -36.52
N GLU A 516 -12.86 9.42 -37.01
CA GLU A 516 -11.84 8.40 -37.33
C GLU A 516 -11.39 7.65 -36.07
N ILE A 517 -11.08 8.37 -34.99
CA ILE A 517 -10.67 7.82 -33.68
C ILE A 517 -11.75 6.89 -33.09
N LEU A 518 -13.03 7.26 -33.27
CA LEU A 518 -14.18 6.46 -32.84
C LEU A 518 -14.58 5.35 -33.82
N GLY A 519 -13.93 5.24 -34.99
CA GLY A 519 -14.28 4.27 -36.03
C GLY A 519 -15.63 4.53 -36.73
N THR A 520 -16.24 5.71 -36.50
CA THR A 520 -17.55 6.10 -37.05
C THR A 520 -17.46 6.93 -38.33
N GLY A 521 -16.25 7.28 -38.77
CA GLY A 521 -15.98 8.00 -40.01
C GLY A 521 -14.51 7.93 -40.41
N LYS A 522 -14.08 8.88 -41.24
CA LYS A 522 -12.69 9.07 -41.66
C LYS A 522 -12.37 10.57 -41.71
N ARG A 523 -11.15 10.97 -41.35
CA ARG A 523 -10.64 12.31 -41.65
C ARG A 523 -10.49 12.50 -43.17
N PRO A 524 -10.54 13.74 -43.69
CA PRO A 524 -10.21 14.01 -45.08
C PRO A 524 -8.72 13.72 -45.36
N THR A 525 -8.42 13.29 -46.59
CA THR A 525 -7.02 13.24 -47.08
C THR A 525 -6.51 14.66 -47.38
N ALA A 526 -5.20 14.85 -47.51
CA ALA A 526 -4.62 16.16 -47.83
C ALA A 526 -5.20 16.79 -49.12
N SER A 527 -5.40 15.97 -50.16
CA SER A 527 -6.06 16.39 -51.41
C SER A 527 -7.54 16.71 -51.22
N ALA A 528 -8.30 15.91 -50.46
CA ALA A 528 -9.71 16.18 -50.20
C ALA A 528 -9.90 17.46 -49.36
N LEU A 529 -9.01 17.70 -48.39
CA LEU A 529 -9.00 18.90 -47.57
C LEU A 529 -8.64 20.15 -48.40
N LEU A 530 -7.65 20.04 -49.31
CA LEU A 530 -7.29 21.11 -50.24
C LEU A 530 -8.48 21.51 -51.12
N SER A 531 -9.09 20.55 -51.83
CA SER A 531 -10.21 20.85 -52.73
C SER A 531 -11.45 21.36 -51.99
N ALA A 532 -11.68 20.93 -50.75
CA ALA A 532 -12.72 21.50 -49.89
C ALA A 532 -12.41 22.96 -49.49
N GLY A 533 -11.14 23.28 -49.18
CA GLY A 533 -10.69 24.63 -48.89
C GLY A 533 -10.78 25.56 -50.11
N GLU A 534 -10.34 25.11 -51.27
CA GLU A 534 -10.40 25.87 -52.53
C GLU A 534 -11.85 26.15 -52.94
N ALA A 535 -12.73 25.13 -52.91
CA ALA A 535 -14.15 25.31 -53.23
C ALA A 535 -14.89 26.21 -52.21
N LYS A 536 -14.49 26.18 -50.93
CA LYS A 536 -15.07 27.05 -49.90
C LYS A 536 -14.55 28.48 -49.98
N LEU A 537 -13.25 28.69 -50.27
CA LEU A 537 -12.70 30.00 -50.59
C LEU A 537 -13.46 30.62 -51.78
N GLU A 538 -13.60 29.87 -52.88
CA GLU A 538 -14.33 30.36 -54.05
C GLU A 538 -15.78 30.74 -53.74
N SER A 539 -16.53 29.84 -53.09
CA SER A 539 -17.96 30.04 -52.86
C SER A 539 -18.27 31.10 -51.81
N GLU A 540 -17.60 31.12 -50.65
CA GLU A 540 -17.84 32.14 -49.62
C GLU A 540 -17.33 33.53 -50.05
N TYR A 541 -16.26 33.61 -50.85
CA TYR A 541 -15.80 34.87 -51.44
C TYR A 541 -16.83 35.44 -52.43
N GLN A 542 -17.33 34.62 -53.36
CA GLN A 542 -18.38 35.01 -54.30
C GLN A 542 -19.68 35.38 -53.56
N ASN A 543 -20.03 34.64 -52.51
CA ASN A 543 -21.18 34.96 -51.65
C ASN A 543 -21.01 36.29 -50.90
N THR A 544 -19.82 36.61 -50.43
CA THR A 544 -19.55 37.83 -49.64
C THR A 544 -19.46 39.07 -50.52
N PHE A 545 -18.64 39.02 -51.57
CA PHE A 545 -18.28 40.20 -52.37
C PHE A 545 -19.04 40.33 -53.70
N LYS A 546 -19.91 39.37 -54.04
CA LYS A 546 -20.69 39.31 -55.30
C LYS A 546 -19.85 39.44 -56.58
N THR A 547 -18.56 39.15 -56.46
CA THR A 547 -17.53 39.29 -57.50
C THR A 547 -16.89 37.92 -57.70
N LYS A 548 -16.52 37.56 -58.95
CA LYS A 548 -15.87 36.28 -59.24
C LYS A 548 -14.62 36.10 -58.36
N TYR A 549 -14.47 34.93 -57.75
CA TYR A 549 -13.22 34.57 -57.09
C TYR A 549 -12.10 34.39 -58.13
N ILE A 550 -11.01 35.12 -57.93
CA ILE A 550 -9.77 35.00 -58.68
C ILE A 550 -8.66 35.09 -57.64
N ASP A 551 -8.45 34.03 -56.89
CA ASP A 551 -7.30 33.91 -55.97
C ASP A 551 -6.81 32.46 -55.85
N ASP A 552 -5.57 32.31 -55.38
CA ASP A 552 -4.94 31.02 -55.12
C ASP A 552 -4.98 30.76 -53.60
N ASN A 553 -4.98 29.49 -53.18
CA ASN A 553 -4.69 29.16 -51.79
C ASN A 553 -3.22 29.56 -51.47
N MET A 554 -2.98 30.24 -50.34
CA MET A 554 -1.63 30.58 -49.87
C MET A 554 -0.77 29.36 -49.53
N TYR A 555 -1.42 28.26 -49.11
CA TYR A 555 -0.81 27.01 -48.66
C TYR A 555 -1.31 25.81 -49.49
N PRO A 556 -0.97 25.73 -50.79
CA PRO A 556 -1.47 24.69 -51.68
C PRO A 556 -0.87 23.30 -51.40
N ASN A 557 0.19 23.20 -50.59
CA ASN A 557 0.79 21.91 -50.22
C ASN A 557 0.35 21.52 -48.80
N VAL A 558 -0.89 21.07 -48.65
CA VAL A 558 -1.49 20.68 -47.36
C VAL A 558 -0.61 19.72 -46.56
N GLU A 559 0.11 18.78 -47.21
CA GLU A 559 0.99 17.83 -46.52
C GLU A 559 2.20 18.48 -45.81
N LYS A 560 2.74 19.58 -46.37
CA LYS A 560 3.87 20.33 -45.78
C LYS A 560 3.42 21.53 -44.95
N ASP A 561 2.28 22.12 -45.30
CA ASP A 561 1.77 23.35 -44.72
C ASP A 561 0.67 23.13 -43.67
N PHE A 562 0.31 21.88 -43.32
CA PHE A 562 -0.79 21.58 -42.39
C PHE A 562 -0.68 22.37 -41.07
N ALA A 563 0.51 22.46 -40.46
CA ALA A 563 0.73 23.22 -39.23
C ALA A 563 0.45 24.72 -39.35
N LYS A 564 0.41 25.29 -40.57
CA LYS A 564 0.01 26.68 -40.85
C LYS A 564 -1.52 26.80 -40.94
N LEU A 565 -2.18 25.81 -41.56
CA LEU A 565 -3.65 25.70 -41.61
C LEU A 565 -4.27 25.46 -40.21
N GLN A 566 -3.48 25.03 -39.22
CA GLN A 566 -3.89 24.83 -37.82
C GLN A 566 -3.74 26.10 -36.95
N ARG A 567 -3.63 27.27 -37.59
CA ARG A 567 -3.53 28.58 -36.93
C ARG A 567 -4.64 29.48 -37.44
N TYR A 568 -5.27 30.23 -36.54
CA TYR A 568 -6.24 31.26 -36.91
C TYR A 568 -5.53 32.60 -37.07
N TYR A 569 -6.18 33.53 -37.77
CA TYR A 569 -5.66 34.88 -38.02
C TYR A 569 -6.33 35.88 -37.08
N ILE A 570 -5.53 36.79 -36.51
CA ILE A 570 -6.05 37.96 -35.80
C ILE A 570 -6.77 38.85 -36.84
N PRO A 571 -8.03 39.24 -36.61
CA PRO A 571 -8.82 39.99 -37.59
C PRO A 571 -8.16 41.30 -38.00
N ILE A 572 -8.04 41.51 -39.31
CA ILE A 572 -7.51 42.74 -39.92
C ILE A 572 -8.71 43.59 -40.38
N ASN A 573 -9.51 44.02 -39.40
CA ASN A 573 -10.66 44.91 -39.57
C ASN A 573 -10.52 46.10 -38.60
N PRO A 574 -10.61 47.39 -39.05
CA PRO A 574 -10.60 48.55 -38.16
C PRO A 574 -11.71 48.56 -37.10
N GLU A 575 -12.85 47.91 -37.37
CA GLU A 575 -13.98 47.75 -36.45
C GLU A 575 -13.73 46.72 -35.34
N SER A 576 -12.70 45.86 -35.47
CA SER A 576 -12.35 44.89 -34.43
C SER A 576 -11.99 45.61 -33.11
N PRO A 577 -12.42 45.10 -31.94
CA PRO A 577 -12.00 45.64 -30.63
C PRO A 577 -10.50 45.43 -30.35
N LEU A 578 -9.79 44.66 -31.18
CA LEU A 578 -8.36 44.44 -31.05
C LEU A 578 -7.58 45.68 -31.56
N LYS A 579 -6.75 46.24 -30.69
CA LYS A 579 -5.93 47.45 -30.90
C LYS A 579 -4.46 47.16 -30.57
N PRO A 580 -3.49 47.81 -31.24
CA PRO A 580 -2.07 47.53 -31.00
C PRO A 580 -1.62 47.93 -29.60
N MET A 581 -0.54 47.33 -29.12
CA MET A 581 0.06 47.54 -27.79
C MET A 581 -0.84 47.21 -26.57
N HIS A 582 -2.00 46.59 -26.80
CA HIS A 582 -2.86 46.02 -25.74
C HIS A 582 -2.66 44.51 -25.59
N LEU A 583 -2.79 44.02 -24.36
CA LEU A 583 -2.73 42.59 -24.03
C LEU A 583 -4.14 41.98 -24.09
N TYR A 584 -4.26 40.84 -24.76
CA TYR A 584 -5.48 40.05 -24.94
C TYR A 584 -5.26 38.61 -24.49
N GLU A 585 -6.34 37.88 -24.17
CA GLU A 585 -6.27 36.48 -23.72
C GLU A 585 -7.26 35.59 -24.48
N ASN A 586 -6.75 34.62 -25.22
CA ASN A 586 -7.58 33.51 -25.71
C ASN A 586 -7.76 32.50 -24.59
N TYR A 587 -8.98 32.01 -24.35
CA TYR A 587 -9.20 30.96 -23.37
C TYR A 587 -9.08 29.57 -23.99
N ASN A 588 -8.65 28.57 -23.24
CA ASN A 588 -8.54 27.19 -23.70
C ASN A 588 -9.17 26.25 -22.69
N VAL A 589 -9.89 25.25 -23.21
CA VAL A 589 -10.48 24.15 -22.44
C VAL A 589 -10.04 22.84 -23.05
N LEU A 590 -9.52 21.92 -22.22
CA LEU A 590 -9.29 20.52 -22.58
C LEU A 590 -10.09 19.62 -21.63
N GLU A 591 -11.00 18.81 -22.17
CA GLU A 591 -11.87 17.87 -21.44
C GLU A 591 -11.37 16.42 -21.58
N HIS A 592 -11.69 15.60 -20.57
CA HIS A 592 -11.37 14.16 -20.50
C HIS A 592 -9.88 13.83 -20.34
N VAL A 593 -9.15 14.72 -19.66
CA VAL A 593 -7.70 14.55 -19.43
C VAL A 593 -7.42 13.44 -18.41
N GLY A 594 -6.63 12.44 -18.83
CA GLY A 594 -6.04 11.41 -17.97
C GLY A 594 -7.03 10.37 -17.43
N LEU A 595 -6.63 9.65 -16.40
CA LEU A 595 -7.48 8.73 -15.64
C LEU A 595 -8.55 9.47 -14.82
N ASN A 596 -8.29 10.69 -14.36
CA ASN A 596 -9.30 11.49 -13.68
C ASN A 596 -10.33 12.13 -14.65
N ASP A 597 -10.24 11.92 -15.97
CA ASP A 597 -11.20 12.48 -16.94
C ASP A 597 -11.40 14.01 -16.81
N MET A 598 -10.37 14.74 -16.35
CA MET A 598 -10.46 16.15 -15.89
C MET A 598 -10.77 17.13 -17.01
N THR A 599 -11.24 18.31 -16.61
CA THR A 599 -11.29 19.49 -17.48
C THR A 599 -10.20 20.46 -17.07
N PHE A 600 -9.31 20.84 -17.99
CA PHE A 600 -8.27 21.85 -17.78
C PHE A 600 -8.67 23.15 -18.46
N GLU A 601 -8.55 24.26 -17.72
CA GLU A 601 -8.98 25.60 -18.13
C GLU A 601 -7.81 26.57 -17.95
N TYR A 602 -7.37 27.21 -19.04
CA TYR A 602 -6.24 28.14 -18.98
C TYR A 602 -6.28 29.20 -20.11
N PRO A 603 -5.96 30.47 -19.84
CA PRO A 603 -5.78 31.48 -20.87
C PRO A 603 -4.43 31.32 -21.58
N THR A 604 -4.29 32.02 -22.70
CA THR A 604 -3.05 32.16 -23.46
C THR A 604 -3.04 33.57 -24.04
N SER A 605 -2.10 34.39 -23.59
CA SER A 605 -2.12 35.81 -23.89
C SER A 605 -1.42 36.16 -25.20
N PHE A 606 -1.77 37.29 -25.78
CA PHE A 606 -1.07 37.86 -26.92
C PHE A 606 -1.15 39.39 -26.93
N TYR A 607 -0.16 40.02 -27.56
CA TYR A 607 -0.27 41.40 -28.02
C TYR A 607 0.35 41.51 -29.42
N PHE A 608 0.02 42.59 -30.13
CA PHE A 608 0.68 42.96 -31.38
C PHE A 608 1.12 44.42 -31.34
N GLN A 609 2.29 44.74 -31.92
CA GLN A 609 2.86 46.10 -31.86
C GLN A 609 2.15 47.07 -32.82
N HIS A 610 1.84 46.61 -34.03
CA HIS A 610 1.31 47.41 -35.13
C HIS A 610 0.06 46.79 -35.75
N TYR A 611 -0.84 47.58 -36.35
CA TYR A 611 -1.81 46.99 -37.29
C TYR A 611 -1.05 46.40 -38.49
N LEU A 612 -1.55 45.34 -39.13
CA LEU A 612 -0.85 44.78 -40.31
C LEU A 612 -0.92 45.75 -41.49
N PHE A 613 -2.10 46.31 -41.74
CA PHE A 613 -2.37 47.30 -42.79
C PHE A 613 -3.13 48.49 -42.23
N GLY A 614 -2.85 49.70 -42.73
CA GLY A 614 -3.51 50.94 -42.28
C GLY A 614 -2.85 52.19 -42.86
N SER A 615 -3.11 53.35 -42.27
CA SER A 615 -2.38 54.59 -42.57
C SER A 615 -1.15 54.75 -41.68
N GLY A 616 -0.24 55.65 -42.05
CA GLY A 616 0.90 56.02 -41.20
C GLY A 616 0.53 56.76 -39.92
N ALA A 617 -0.74 57.16 -39.74
CA ALA A 617 -1.25 57.71 -38.48
C ALA A 617 -1.75 56.61 -37.51
N ASP A 618 -1.99 55.40 -38.00
CA ASP A 618 -2.47 54.26 -37.22
C ASP A 618 -1.32 53.36 -36.70
N ASP A 619 -0.07 53.75 -36.96
CA ASP A 619 1.15 52.96 -36.70
C ASP A 619 1.08 51.53 -37.33
N ALA A 620 0.68 51.49 -38.60
CA ALA A 620 0.56 50.26 -39.37
C ALA A 620 1.90 49.77 -39.95
N PHE A 621 2.13 48.45 -39.91
CA PHE A 621 3.36 47.81 -40.40
C PHE A 621 3.51 47.90 -41.93
N TYR A 622 2.40 47.75 -42.66
CA TYR A 622 2.31 48.10 -44.08
C TYR A 622 1.36 49.29 -44.26
N ILE A 623 1.92 50.44 -44.61
CA ILE A 623 1.17 51.66 -44.90
C ILE A 623 0.76 51.67 -46.37
N GLU A 624 -0.54 51.78 -46.67
CA GLU A 624 -1.01 52.06 -48.04
C GLU A 624 -0.59 53.49 -48.42
N GLN A 625 0.53 53.64 -49.14
CA GLN A 625 0.98 54.95 -49.63
C GLN A 625 0.06 55.47 -50.73
N LYS A 626 -0.97 56.22 -50.31
CA LYS A 626 -1.91 56.94 -51.16
C LYS A 626 -1.18 57.91 -52.11
N ASP A 627 -1.03 57.48 -53.37
CA ASP A 627 -0.42 58.23 -54.46
C ASP A 627 0.95 58.85 -54.16
N SER A 628 1.88 58.04 -53.65
CA SER A 628 3.31 58.28 -53.91
C SER A 628 3.53 58.28 -55.42
N ARG A 629 3.43 59.46 -56.04
CA ARG A 629 3.71 59.68 -57.46
C ARG A 629 5.19 59.42 -57.74
N VAL A 630 5.55 58.15 -57.92
CA VAL A 630 6.87 57.75 -58.41
C VAL A 630 7.11 58.53 -59.71
N PRO A 631 8.15 59.37 -59.78
CA PRO A 631 8.42 60.14 -60.99
C PRO A 631 8.86 59.15 -62.07
N VAL A 632 7.94 58.81 -62.98
CA VAL A 632 8.19 57.88 -64.08
C VAL A 632 9.39 58.40 -64.86
N PRO A 633 10.51 57.65 -64.94
CA PRO A 633 11.70 58.12 -65.64
C PRO A 633 11.38 58.48 -67.09
N ALA A 634 12.02 59.53 -67.62
CA ALA A 634 11.81 59.92 -69.01
C ALA A 634 12.17 58.76 -69.95
N GLY A 635 11.17 58.24 -70.69
CA GLY A 635 11.29 57.05 -71.53
C GLY A 635 10.78 55.73 -70.92
N ALA A 636 10.51 55.67 -69.61
CA ALA A 636 9.86 54.51 -68.97
C ALA A 636 8.33 54.51 -69.15
N SER A 637 7.73 55.65 -69.50
CA SER A 637 6.31 55.78 -69.85
C SER A 637 6.02 55.17 -71.23
N LYS A 638 5.53 53.93 -71.27
CA LYS A 638 4.97 53.34 -72.50
C LYS A 638 3.61 53.98 -72.82
N ASN A 639 3.54 54.72 -73.93
CA ASN A 639 2.28 55.23 -74.45
C ASN A 639 1.50 54.11 -75.15
N VAL A 640 0.40 53.66 -74.55
CA VAL A 640 -0.49 52.65 -75.12
C VAL A 640 -1.60 53.33 -75.91
N TYR A 641 -1.67 53.05 -77.21
CA TYR A 641 -2.69 53.62 -78.11
C TYR A 641 -4.01 52.85 -78.02
N ILE A 642 -4.88 53.26 -77.10
CA ILE A 642 -6.26 52.76 -77.01
C ILE A 642 -7.07 53.31 -78.20
N LYS A 643 -7.77 52.44 -78.93
CA LYS A 643 -8.69 52.88 -79.98
C LYS A 643 -9.88 53.63 -79.40
N TYR A 644 -10.47 54.53 -80.18
CA TYR A 644 -11.69 55.26 -79.77
C TYR A 644 -12.87 54.33 -79.44
N GLU A 645 -13.04 53.23 -80.19
CA GLU A 645 -14.05 52.19 -79.95
C GLU A 645 -13.84 51.38 -78.66
N ASP A 646 -12.61 51.36 -78.14
CA ASP A 646 -12.22 50.62 -76.94
C ASP A 646 -12.19 51.51 -75.68
N LEU A 647 -12.13 52.83 -75.86
CA LEU A 647 -12.14 53.82 -74.78
C LEU A 647 -13.38 53.69 -73.87
N ALA A 648 -14.55 53.43 -74.45
CA ALA A 648 -15.79 53.21 -73.70
C ALA A 648 -15.72 51.97 -72.79
N LYS A 649 -15.04 50.91 -73.23
CA LYS A 649 -14.81 49.68 -72.45
C LYS A 649 -13.87 49.97 -71.27
N PHE A 650 -12.81 50.75 -71.52
CA PHE A 650 -11.87 51.17 -70.47
C PHE A 650 -12.53 52.07 -69.41
N HIS A 651 -13.43 52.98 -69.82
CA HIS A 651 -14.24 53.75 -68.88
C HIS A 651 -15.20 52.88 -68.06
N ALA A 652 -15.85 51.88 -68.67
CA ALA A 652 -16.68 50.93 -67.94
C ALA A 652 -15.89 50.16 -66.87
N LEU A 653 -14.67 49.70 -67.20
CA LEU A 653 -13.76 49.08 -66.21
C LEU A 653 -13.34 50.04 -65.09
N GLN A 654 -13.11 51.33 -65.40
CA GLN A 654 -12.77 52.34 -64.39
C GLN A 654 -13.90 52.57 -63.39
N GLU A 655 -15.17 52.58 -63.84
CA GLU A 655 -16.32 52.70 -62.94
C GLU A 655 -16.62 51.38 -62.20
N GLU A 656 -16.43 50.21 -62.84
CA GLU A 656 -16.46 48.92 -62.13
C GLU A 656 -15.45 48.91 -60.97
N ARG A 657 -14.18 49.24 -61.26
CA ARG A 657 -13.07 49.33 -60.30
C ARG A 657 -13.32 50.32 -59.15
N LYS A 658 -14.21 51.31 -59.31
CA LYS A 658 -14.58 52.24 -58.23
C LYS A 658 -15.68 51.71 -57.32
N ASN A 659 -16.59 50.90 -57.85
CA ASN A 659 -17.79 50.44 -57.16
C ASN A 659 -17.67 49.02 -56.58
N GLN A 660 -16.61 48.27 -56.91
CA GLN A 660 -16.35 46.98 -56.27
C GLN A 660 -16.05 47.12 -54.76
N PRO A 661 -16.48 46.14 -53.93
CA PRO A 661 -16.15 46.11 -52.51
C PRO A 661 -14.64 45.86 -52.27
N LYS A 662 -14.23 46.06 -51.02
CA LYS A 662 -12.84 45.99 -50.56
C LYS A 662 -12.63 44.83 -49.58
N VAL A 663 -11.44 44.24 -49.60
CA VAL A 663 -10.94 43.30 -48.56
C VAL A 663 -9.73 43.95 -47.89
N HIS A 664 -9.73 44.09 -46.56
CA HIS A 664 -8.70 44.82 -45.81
C HIS A 664 -8.37 46.21 -46.40
N ASN A 665 -9.41 46.94 -46.86
CA ASN A 665 -9.35 48.19 -47.63
C ASN A 665 -8.77 48.13 -49.06
N ILE A 666 -8.16 47.02 -49.50
CA ILE A 666 -7.68 46.82 -50.87
C ILE A 666 -8.88 46.53 -51.80
N ARG A 667 -8.85 47.04 -53.04
CA ARG A 667 -9.92 46.80 -54.04
C ARG A 667 -9.77 45.43 -54.69
N ILE A 668 -10.85 44.65 -54.71
CA ILE A 668 -10.87 43.30 -55.32
C ILE A 668 -10.49 43.33 -56.81
N SER A 669 -11.01 44.33 -57.52
CA SER A 669 -10.78 44.56 -58.95
C SER A 669 -9.30 44.59 -59.34
N ASP A 670 -8.42 45.02 -58.45
CA ASP A 670 -7.07 45.43 -58.84
C ASP A 670 -6.19 44.24 -59.25
N ARG A 671 -6.59 43.01 -58.89
CA ARG A 671 -5.93 41.79 -59.37
C ARG A 671 -6.26 41.47 -60.83
N ASP A 672 -7.54 41.51 -61.22
CA ASP A 672 -7.95 41.16 -62.60
C ASP A 672 -8.00 42.36 -63.55
N PHE A 673 -7.93 43.59 -63.02
CA PHE A 673 -7.90 44.84 -63.78
C PHE A 673 -6.75 44.88 -64.80
N ILE A 674 -5.56 44.36 -64.47
CA ILE A 674 -4.42 44.34 -65.40
C ILE A 674 -4.74 43.49 -66.64
N ASP A 675 -5.32 42.31 -66.46
CA ASP A 675 -5.63 41.40 -67.57
C ASP A 675 -6.91 41.82 -68.31
N LYS A 676 -7.90 42.40 -67.62
CA LYS A 676 -9.05 43.10 -68.24
C LYS A 676 -8.59 44.27 -69.11
N VAL A 677 -7.57 45.03 -68.68
CA VAL A 677 -6.97 46.11 -69.49
C VAL A 677 -6.22 45.53 -70.69
N LYS A 678 -5.37 44.51 -70.53
CA LYS A 678 -4.71 43.82 -71.65
C LYS A 678 -5.71 43.30 -72.70
N ALA A 679 -6.86 42.77 -72.26
CA ALA A 679 -7.92 42.29 -73.15
C ALA A 679 -8.57 43.41 -74.00
N ILE A 680 -8.44 44.68 -73.60
CA ILE A 680 -8.93 45.85 -74.35
C ILE A 680 -7.82 46.48 -75.20
N VAL A 681 -6.60 46.61 -74.66
CA VAL A 681 -5.54 47.44 -75.26
C VAL A 681 -4.40 46.65 -75.91
N GLY A 682 -4.42 45.31 -75.81
CA GLY A 682 -3.34 44.43 -76.26
C GLY A 682 -2.23 44.26 -75.23
N ASP A 683 -1.07 43.79 -75.68
CA ASP A 683 0.10 43.65 -74.79
C ASP A 683 0.66 45.03 -74.41
N ILE A 684 0.53 45.35 -73.12
CA ILE A 684 1.07 46.57 -72.50
C ILE A 684 2.56 46.46 -72.18
N GLY A 685 3.16 45.27 -72.27
CA GLY A 685 4.58 45.01 -72.04
C GLY A 685 5.04 45.42 -70.64
N LEU A 686 4.29 45.03 -69.62
CA LEU A 686 4.69 45.10 -68.21
C LEU A 686 5.42 43.81 -67.81
#